data_AF-A0A2R6MUM2-F1
#
_entry.id   AF-A0A2R6MUM2-F1
#
_cell.length_a   1.000
_cell.length_b   1.000
_cell.length_c   1.000
_cell.angle_alpha   90.00
_cell.angle_beta   90.00
_cell.angle_gamma   90.00
#
_symmetry.space_group_name_H-M   'P 1'
#
loop_
_entity.id
_entity.type
_entity.pdbx_description
1 polymer ?
#
loop_
_entity_poly.entity_id
_entity_poly.type
_entity_poly.pdbx_seq_one_letter_code
_entity_poly.pdbx_strand_id
1 'polypeptide(L)'
;FGFGQSDTVLTIAEAQAAPGIVDGFDVGALNSFLYSQYGLAYVVALLGLVWMAFRTAYTEYRAEYVLLLVWSTFLWLMALTQTRFNYYLVLSVVVMTAWVFGHVARAMNFRDLTGRIGDIKPYQVITVAAVFMLVFAPLLPPLAATGGAAGGQPAFVVDAGNGFGPGAVAGWTGTGDWMSENTPEVGNYGDATNADEVPYYGTFGRTDDYDYPDGAYGVLSWWDYGHWITALGERPPHANPFQQNARSSSSYLQASSEERANAVLDALPAVDGNGGQLDETTTEELRAMADGAPDDGEGVQYVVVDDQTAGEKFAAVAQWSVPPDNRARLAEQNREPTGNNNQRLYFDRQQYQLRGQNETLPVVSDRYRETMLAKLYLQDANGLEHYRLVHESSRYSIVGGAVQPNGRVAPRTSTRLPGEGWSQDRANLSRQLDFARRQGVAVPTPQGGAFYDASIEAAVKTYERVDGATITGQVDGDAANLSVVAYVELETATGRQFAYQQGVEPDEDGSFEVTVPYATDDTVGPDDGGTNTSVTAVTDYQIKLVNSQIRGLLPTAQFPTAAETEVPETAVYDGETVSVGTVSPPDPGGNENGGNESSGNESEGSVRGWNGVTPTVDAGHAETAGTGTGPEANTGGEYAPTPVIAEPAG
;
A
#
# COMPACT_ATOMS: atom_id res chain seq x y z
N PHE A 1 33.15 -0.84 14.01
CA PHE A 1 31.75 -0.53 13.70
C PHE A 1 31.68 -0.23 12.22
N GLY A 2 31.19 -1.18 11.42
CA GLY A 2 31.13 -1.07 9.97
C GLY A 2 30.00 -0.15 9.56
N PHE A 3 30.34 0.92 8.83
CA PHE A 3 29.38 1.90 8.31
C PHE A 3 28.90 1.58 6.89
N GLY A 4 29.16 0.36 6.39
CA GLY A 4 28.60 -0.13 5.14
C GLY A 4 27.31 -0.90 5.41
N GLN A 5 26.19 -0.45 4.87
CA GLN A 5 24.91 -1.15 4.86
C GLN A 5 24.64 -1.68 3.45
N SER A 6 24.04 -2.86 3.33
CA SER A 6 23.53 -3.34 2.03
C SER A 6 22.31 -2.52 1.60
N ASP A 7 22.04 -2.45 0.31
CA ASP A 7 20.88 -1.72 -0.23
C ASP A 7 19.55 -2.17 0.39
N THR A 8 19.42 -3.46 0.72
CA THR A 8 18.23 -3.99 1.42
C THR A 8 18.10 -3.44 2.84
N VAL A 9 19.22 -3.32 3.58
CA VAL A 9 19.25 -2.73 4.92
C VAL A 9 18.91 -1.22 4.86
N LEU A 10 19.18 -0.56 3.74
CA LEU A 10 18.81 0.84 3.51
C LEU A 10 17.30 1.08 3.40
N THR A 11 16.51 0.07 3.00
CA THR A 11 15.03 0.15 3.05
C THR A 11 14.46 -0.04 4.45
N ILE A 12 15.20 -0.68 5.34
CA ILE A 12 14.75 -0.97 6.70
C ILE A 12 14.96 0.28 7.54
N ALA A 13 13.89 1.08 7.69
CA ALA A 13 13.91 2.37 8.37
C ALA A 13 14.54 2.30 9.78
N GLU A 14 14.33 1.20 10.50
CA GLU A 14 14.85 0.99 11.86
C GLU A 14 16.32 0.52 11.90
N ALA A 15 16.88 0.05 10.78
CA ALA A 15 18.30 -0.31 10.68
C ALA A 15 19.18 0.90 10.33
N GLN A 16 18.57 2.03 9.97
CA GLN A 16 19.27 3.26 9.64
C GLN A 16 19.96 3.84 10.88
N ALA A 17 21.10 4.49 10.67
CA ALA A 17 21.75 5.25 11.74
C ALA A 17 20.88 6.42 12.19
N ALA A 18 21.18 6.94 13.38
CA ALA A 18 20.50 8.14 13.85
C ALA A 18 20.69 9.29 12.83
N PRO A 19 19.64 10.10 12.57
CA PRO A 19 19.73 11.24 11.68
C PRO A 19 20.95 12.12 11.99
N GLY A 20 21.70 12.48 10.94
CA GLY A 20 22.92 13.27 11.06
C GLY A 20 24.20 12.46 11.33
N ILE A 21 24.18 11.13 11.45
CA ILE A 21 25.40 10.31 11.60
C ILE A 21 26.03 9.91 10.25
N VAL A 22 25.22 9.55 9.25
CA VAL A 22 25.71 8.93 8.00
C VAL A 22 25.90 9.96 6.87
N ASP A 23 25.09 11.03 6.84
CA ASP A 23 25.15 12.08 5.80
C ASP A 23 26.11 13.23 6.18
N GLY A 24 27.37 12.92 6.47
CA GLY A 24 28.41 13.94 6.67
C GLY A 24 28.49 14.59 8.06
N PHE A 25 27.99 13.91 9.10
CA PHE A 25 27.94 14.37 10.49
C PHE A 25 27.25 15.74 10.67
N ASP A 26 25.92 15.76 10.55
CA ASP A 26 25.10 16.94 10.82
C ASP A 26 24.67 16.98 12.30
N VAL A 27 25.36 17.83 13.06
CA VAL A 27 25.09 18.06 14.50
C VAL A 27 23.69 18.64 14.73
N GLY A 28 23.19 19.45 13.80
CA GLY A 28 21.85 20.05 13.89
C GLY A 28 20.77 18.99 13.78
N ALA A 29 20.86 18.12 12.77
CA ALA A 29 19.94 17.00 12.58
C ALA A 29 19.98 16.02 13.76
N LEU A 30 21.18 15.67 14.25
CA LEU A 30 21.34 14.78 15.39
C LEU A 30 20.77 15.39 16.68
N ASN A 31 21.03 16.67 16.94
CA ASN A 31 20.46 17.39 18.07
C ASN A 31 18.93 17.43 18.00
N SER A 32 18.35 17.75 16.84
CA SER A 32 16.90 17.75 16.64
C SER A 32 16.29 16.37 16.88
N PHE A 33 16.95 15.31 16.39
CA PHE A 33 16.52 13.93 16.65
C PHE A 33 16.55 13.61 18.15
N LEU A 34 17.70 13.73 18.81
CA LEU A 34 17.85 13.40 20.24
C LEU A 34 16.95 14.26 21.14
N TYR A 35 16.77 15.54 20.79
CA TYR A 35 15.86 16.43 21.50
C TYR A 35 14.39 15.99 21.33
N SER A 36 13.99 15.56 20.13
CA SER A 36 12.63 15.04 19.91
C SER A 36 12.34 13.79 20.74
N GLN A 37 13.35 12.95 20.97
CA GLN A 37 13.21 11.66 21.66
C GLN A 37 13.35 11.77 23.18
N TYR A 38 14.23 12.66 23.68
CA TYR A 38 14.66 12.71 25.08
C TYR A 38 14.57 14.09 25.71
N GLY A 39 14.08 15.11 24.99
CA GLY A 39 14.12 16.50 25.43
C GLY A 39 15.55 16.96 25.72
N LEU A 40 15.76 17.67 26.83
CA LEU A 40 17.10 18.07 27.28
C LEU A 40 17.77 17.01 28.18
N ALA A 41 17.09 15.91 28.52
CA ALA A 41 17.62 14.88 29.39
C ALA A 41 18.89 14.23 28.81
N TYR A 42 18.95 14.07 27.48
CA TYR A 42 20.12 13.49 26.83
C TYR A 42 21.39 14.35 27.04
N VAL A 43 21.24 15.69 27.11
CA VAL A 43 22.36 16.62 27.38
C VAL A 43 22.88 16.40 28.79
N VAL A 44 21.97 16.32 29.78
CA VAL A 44 22.34 16.07 31.18
C VAL A 44 22.98 14.70 31.33
N ALA A 45 22.48 13.69 30.61
CA ALA A 45 23.06 12.36 30.59
C ALA A 45 24.47 12.35 30.01
N LEU A 46 24.73 13.06 28.91
CA LEU A 46 26.08 13.20 28.33
C LEU A 46 27.03 13.91 29.30
N LEU A 47 26.58 14.98 29.96
CA LEU A 47 27.37 15.63 31.01
C LEU A 47 27.67 14.69 32.16
N GLY A 48 26.70 13.87 32.57
CA GLY A 48 26.88 12.83 33.57
C GLY A 48 27.90 11.78 33.18
N LEU A 49 27.84 11.33 31.93
CA LEU A 49 28.79 10.36 31.38
C LEU A 49 30.22 10.92 31.39
N VAL A 50 30.41 12.15 30.88
CA VAL A 50 31.72 12.82 30.87
C VAL A 50 32.24 13.06 32.29
N TRP A 51 31.38 13.51 33.21
CA TRP A 51 31.75 13.75 34.60
C TRP A 51 32.11 12.45 35.31
N MET A 52 31.34 11.38 35.13
CA MET A 52 31.64 10.07 35.70
C MET A 52 32.95 9.51 35.13
N ALA A 53 33.22 9.70 33.83
CA ALA A 53 34.47 9.28 33.20
C ALA A 53 35.67 10.03 33.79
N PHE A 54 35.59 11.35 33.90
CA PHE A 54 36.62 12.17 34.52
C PHE A 54 36.86 11.77 35.98
N ARG A 55 35.78 11.60 36.76
CA ARG A 55 35.87 11.19 38.17
C ARG A 55 36.57 9.83 38.31
N THR A 56 36.20 8.87 37.47
CA THR A 56 36.74 7.51 37.49
C THR A 56 38.22 7.49 37.09
N ALA A 57 38.63 8.35 36.15
CA ALA A 57 40.01 8.44 35.68
C ALA A 57 40.96 9.17 36.65
N TYR A 58 40.47 10.20 37.37
CA TYR A 58 41.34 11.11 38.11
C TYR A 58 41.14 11.17 39.62
N THR A 59 40.06 10.61 40.17
CA THR A 59 39.75 10.76 41.61
C THR A 59 39.45 9.45 42.33
N GLU A 60 38.47 8.67 41.86
CA GLU A 60 37.99 7.49 42.57
C GLU A 60 37.71 6.36 41.58
N TYR A 61 38.49 5.28 41.66
CA TYR A 61 38.21 4.07 40.90
C TYR A 61 37.15 3.23 41.63
N ARG A 62 35.94 3.21 41.09
CA ARG A 62 34.80 2.42 41.59
C ARG A 62 34.30 1.51 40.47
N ALA A 63 34.25 0.20 40.72
CA ALA A 63 33.87 -0.80 39.72
C ALA A 63 32.46 -0.53 39.15
N GLU A 64 31.55 -0.07 39.99
CA GLU A 64 30.19 0.34 39.62
C GLU A 64 30.17 1.52 38.64
N TYR A 65 31.10 2.46 38.73
CA TYR A 65 31.17 3.58 37.78
C TYR A 65 31.76 3.13 36.45
N VAL A 66 32.74 2.24 36.47
CA VAL A 66 33.27 1.64 35.23
C VAL A 66 32.18 0.84 34.51
N LEU A 67 31.39 0.04 35.24
CA LEU A 67 30.28 -0.71 34.66
C LEU A 67 29.27 0.23 33.99
N LEU A 68 28.82 1.27 34.70
CA LEU A 68 27.86 2.24 34.17
C LEU A 68 28.42 3.00 32.97
N LEU A 69 29.69 3.40 33.00
CA LEU A 69 30.36 4.06 31.87
C LEU A 69 30.38 3.17 30.63
N VAL A 70 30.87 1.95 30.76
CA VAL A 70 30.97 1.01 29.64
C VAL A 70 29.57 0.73 29.09
N TRP A 71 28.62 0.33 29.95
CA TRP A 71 27.25 0.04 29.54
C TRP A 71 26.58 1.24 28.85
N SER A 72 26.63 2.43 29.46
CA SER A 72 26.07 3.64 28.85
C SER A 72 26.73 3.96 27.52
N THR A 73 28.06 3.88 27.41
CA THR A 73 28.76 4.11 26.14
C THR A 73 28.31 3.14 25.05
N PHE A 74 28.15 1.86 25.35
CA PHE A 74 27.65 0.88 24.38
C PHE A 74 26.20 1.18 23.95
N LEU A 75 25.33 1.58 24.87
CA LEU A 75 23.96 1.96 24.54
C LEU A 75 23.89 3.20 23.63
N TRP A 76 24.74 4.20 23.89
CA TRP A 76 24.90 5.36 23.00
C TRP A 76 25.40 4.95 21.62
N LEU A 77 26.44 4.09 21.55
CA LEU A 77 26.96 3.61 20.27
C LEU A 77 25.91 2.83 19.48
N MET A 78 25.17 1.93 20.12
CA MET A 78 24.09 1.16 19.50
C MET A 78 22.99 2.07 18.93
N ALA A 79 22.45 2.97 19.74
CA ALA A 79 21.36 3.85 19.34
C ALA A 79 21.76 4.86 18.24
N LEU A 80 23.01 5.30 18.23
CA LEU A 80 23.53 6.16 17.16
C LEU A 80 23.79 5.36 15.86
N THR A 81 24.14 4.07 15.98
CA THR A 81 24.42 3.21 14.82
C THR A 81 23.14 2.70 14.17
N GLN A 82 22.08 2.40 14.95
CA GLN A 82 20.79 1.97 14.44
C GLN A 82 19.64 2.50 15.30
N THR A 83 18.64 3.10 14.65
CA THR A 83 17.45 3.65 15.31
C THR A 83 16.62 2.60 16.05
N ARG A 84 16.66 1.33 15.65
CA ARG A 84 16.00 0.22 16.38
C ARG A 84 16.46 0.08 17.82
N PHE A 85 17.68 0.50 18.15
CA PHE A 85 18.20 0.38 19.52
C PHE A 85 17.93 1.63 20.37
N ASN A 86 17.24 2.64 19.83
CA ASN A 86 17.01 3.91 20.50
C ASN A 86 16.21 3.74 21.82
N TYR A 87 15.33 2.73 21.91
CA TYR A 87 14.61 2.48 23.16
C TYR A 87 15.52 2.04 24.32
N TYR A 88 16.67 1.40 24.05
CA TYR A 88 17.63 1.07 25.11
C TYR A 88 18.34 2.31 25.65
N LEU A 89 18.57 3.32 24.82
CA LEU A 89 19.26 4.54 25.22
C LEU A 89 18.50 5.31 26.32
N VAL A 90 17.17 5.15 26.42
CA VAL A 90 16.36 5.69 27.52
C VAL A 90 16.94 5.33 28.89
N LEU A 91 17.38 4.07 29.07
CA LEU A 91 17.91 3.59 30.34
C LEU A 91 19.19 4.32 30.74
N SER A 92 20.11 4.48 29.78
CA SER A 92 21.36 5.24 29.98
C SER A 92 21.07 6.70 30.30
N VAL A 93 20.15 7.33 29.56
CA VAL A 93 19.76 8.72 29.75
C VAL A 93 19.20 8.95 31.16
N VAL A 94 18.28 8.09 31.60
CA VAL A 94 17.67 8.18 32.93
C VAL A 94 18.70 7.98 34.03
N VAL A 95 19.53 6.92 33.96
CA VAL A 95 20.51 6.60 35.00
C VAL A 95 21.59 7.68 35.12
N MET A 96 22.12 8.16 34.00
CA MET A 96 23.14 9.22 34.02
C MET A 96 22.56 10.55 34.53
N THR A 97 21.35 10.90 34.11
CA THR A 97 20.65 12.10 34.61
C THR A 97 20.39 12.02 36.10
N ALA A 98 19.88 10.88 36.60
CA ALA A 98 19.66 10.64 38.01
C ALA A 98 20.96 10.69 38.82
N TRP A 99 22.06 10.18 38.26
CA TRP A 99 23.37 10.23 38.89
C TRP A 99 23.90 11.67 39.04
N VAL A 100 23.76 12.49 37.99
CA VAL A 100 24.11 13.92 38.04
C VAL A 100 23.27 14.62 39.09
N PHE A 101 21.96 14.39 39.07
CA PHE A 101 21.05 14.98 40.05
C PHE A 101 21.41 14.58 41.48
N GLY A 102 21.63 13.30 41.73
CA GLY A 102 22.03 12.80 43.04
C GLY A 102 23.32 13.43 43.55
N HIS A 103 24.26 13.75 42.66
CA HIS A 103 25.48 14.47 43.02
C HIS A 103 25.25 15.95 43.32
N VAL A 104 24.46 16.63 42.49
CA VAL A 104 24.09 18.03 42.65
C VAL A 104 23.29 18.25 43.95
N ALA A 105 22.31 17.38 44.24
CA ALA A 105 21.53 17.40 45.48
C ALA A 105 22.39 17.16 46.73
N ARG A 106 23.39 16.27 46.64
CA ARG A 106 24.36 16.05 47.72
C ARG A 106 25.27 17.26 47.92
N ALA A 107 25.78 17.86 46.85
CA ALA A 107 26.63 19.05 46.93
C ALA A 107 25.92 20.26 47.57
N MET A 108 24.59 20.35 47.42
CA MET A 108 23.77 21.41 47.99
C MET A 108 23.19 21.09 49.38
N ASN A 109 23.56 19.98 50.03
CA ASN A 109 23.05 19.57 51.34
C ASN A 109 21.50 19.50 51.43
N PHE A 110 20.82 19.04 50.37
CA PHE A 110 19.35 18.89 50.38
C PHE A 110 18.81 18.03 51.55
N ARG A 111 19.63 17.10 52.05
CA ARG A 111 19.30 16.24 53.19
C ARG A 111 19.20 16.99 54.54
N ASP A 112 19.89 18.12 54.69
CA ASP A 112 19.80 18.97 55.88
C ASP A 112 18.57 19.89 55.86
N LEU A 113 18.04 20.22 54.67
CA LEU A 113 16.87 21.08 54.49
C LEU A 113 15.57 20.41 54.97
N THR A 114 15.39 19.12 54.72
CA THR A 114 14.20 18.36 55.19
C THR A 114 14.20 18.15 56.71
N GLY A 115 15.36 18.25 57.37
CA GLY A 115 15.49 18.17 58.83
C GLY A 115 15.32 19.51 59.57
N ARG A 116 15.19 20.64 58.87
CA ARG A 116 15.14 22.01 59.44
C ARG A 116 13.91 22.80 58.97
N ILE A 117 12.72 22.22 59.11
CA ILE A 117 11.45 22.82 58.66
C ILE A 117 11.13 24.17 59.36
N GLY A 118 11.86 24.57 60.41
CA GLY A 118 11.60 25.80 61.16
C GLY A 118 12.44 27.04 60.80
N ASP A 119 13.52 26.95 60.00
CA ASP A 119 14.51 28.03 59.87
C ASP A 119 14.99 28.26 58.42
N ILE A 120 14.09 28.06 57.45
CA ILE A 120 14.38 28.16 56.02
C ILE A 120 14.36 29.63 55.60
N LYS A 121 15.50 30.16 55.14
CA LYS A 121 15.57 31.54 54.65
C LYS A 121 14.98 31.65 53.23
N PRO A 122 14.33 32.78 52.86
CA PRO A 122 13.68 32.94 51.56
C PRO A 122 14.60 32.68 50.35
N TYR A 123 15.87 33.07 50.45
CA TYR A 123 16.84 32.83 49.38
C TYR A 123 17.18 31.35 49.18
N GLN A 124 17.11 30.52 50.24
CA GLN A 124 17.36 29.08 50.12
C GLN A 124 16.21 28.39 49.38
N VAL A 125 14.97 28.82 49.61
CA VAL A 125 13.80 28.36 48.85
C VAL A 125 13.94 28.73 47.38
N ILE A 126 14.35 29.97 47.09
CA ILE A 126 14.56 30.44 45.71
C ILE A 126 15.70 29.69 45.03
N THR A 127 16.81 29.42 45.72
CA THR A 127 17.92 28.61 45.18
C THR A 127 17.48 27.17 44.92
N VAL A 128 16.76 26.55 45.85
CA VAL A 128 16.22 25.20 45.67
C VAL A 128 15.22 25.16 44.52
N ALA A 129 14.30 26.12 44.42
CA ALA A 129 13.33 26.22 43.34
C ALA A 129 14.00 26.52 41.99
N ALA A 130 15.03 27.36 41.96
CA ALA A 130 15.78 27.68 40.74
C ALA A 130 16.60 26.47 40.27
N VAL A 131 17.20 25.70 41.18
CA VAL A 131 17.91 24.48 40.81
C VAL A 131 16.94 23.37 40.46
N PHE A 132 15.82 23.26 41.16
CA PHE A 132 14.74 22.36 40.78
C PHE A 132 14.20 22.70 39.39
N MET A 133 13.96 23.98 39.07
CA MET A 133 13.63 24.42 37.72
C MET A 133 14.75 24.12 36.72
N LEU A 134 16.01 24.42 37.03
CA LEU A 134 17.15 24.14 36.14
C LEU A 134 17.30 22.64 35.85
N VAL A 135 16.93 21.77 36.78
CA VAL A 135 17.07 20.31 36.69
C VAL A 135 15.82 19.65 36.09
N PHE A 136 14.63 20.06 36.52
CA PHE A 136 13.37 19.44 36.14
C PHE A 136 12.69 20.15 34.97
N ALA A 137 12.91 21.45 34.73
CA ALA A 137 12.38 22.10 33.51
C ALA A 137 12.93 21.48 32.21
N PRO A 138 14.18 21.00 32.15
CA PRO A 138 14.68 20.16 31.05
C PRO A 138 13.98 18.79 30.89
N LEU A 139 13.38 18.28 31.96
CA LEU A 139 12.64 17.01 32.03
C LEU A 139 11.13 17.20 31.82
N LEU A 140 10.63 18.43 31.95
CA LEU A 140 9.28 18.75 31.52
C LEU A 140 9.23 18.60 29.99
N PRO A 141 8.15 18.00 29.44
CA PRO A 141 7.94 17.97 27.99
C PRO A 141 8.12 19.38 27.43
N PRO A 142 8.59 19.54 26.19
CA PRO A 142 8.78 20.86 25.60
C PRO A 142 7.44 21.61 25.63
N LEU A 143 7.30 22.54 26.58
CA LEU A 143 6.21 23.52 26.62
C LEU A 143 6.19 24.40 25.34
N ALA A 144 7.20 24.25 24.48
CA ALA A 144 7.40 24.95 23.22
C ALA A 144 7.44 24.01 21.99
N ALA A 145 6.84 22.81 22.03
CA ALA A 145 6.50 22.09 20.79
C ALA A 145 5.25 22.72 20.12
N THR A 146 5.32 24.02 19.84
CA THR A 146 4.38 24.67 18.92
C THR A 146 4.81 24.33 17.50
N GLY A 147 4.28 23.23 16.98
CA GLY A 147 4.57 22.81 15.61
C GLY A 147 3.71 21.64 15.17
N GLY A 148 2.46 21.91 14.77
CA GLY A 148 1.78 21.10 13.75
C GLY A 148 0.61 20.22 14.15
N ALA A 149 -0.37 20.74 14.90
CA ALA A 149 -1.80 20.43 14.73
C ALA A 149 -2.60 21.51 15.46
N ALA A 150 -3.77 21.89 14.94
CA ALA A 150 -4.58 22.97 15.48
C ALA A 150 -4.88 22.79 16.99
N GLY A 151 -4.40 23.73 17.82
CA GLY A 151 -4.67 23.77 19.26
C GLY A 151 -3.48 23.33 20.11
N GLY A 152 -2.63 24.30 20.52
CA GLY A 152 -1.42 24.08 21.31
C GLY A 152 -1.67 23.52 22.72
N GLN A 153 -1.87 22.22 22.83
CA GLN A 153 -1.77 21.47 24.07
C GLN A 153 -0.38 20.80 24.16
N PRO A 154 0.29 20.82 25.32
CA PRO A 154 1.55 20.11 25.52
C PRO A 154 1.27 18.60 25.42
N ALA A 155 1.83 17.93 24.41
CA ALA A 155 1.69 16.49 24.28
C ALA A 155 2.46 15.81 25.42
N PHE A 156 1.75 15.36 26.45
CA PHE A 156 2.31 14.43 27.42
C PHE A 156 2.60 13.09 26.73
N VAL A 157 3.47 12.24 27.29
CA VAL A 157 3.73 10.88 26.78
C VAL A 157 2.42 10.09 26.60
N VAL A 158 1.40 10.42 27.38
CA VAL A 158 0.04 9.87 27.27
C VAL A 158 -0.69 10.39 26.02
N ASP A 159 -0.57 11.66 25.64
CA ASP A 159 -1.18 12.21 24.42
C ASP A 159 -0.45 11.76 23.15
N ALA A 160 0.88 11.66 23.21
CA ALA A 160 1.67 11.00 22.17
C ALA A 160 1.24 9.53 22.05
N GLY A 161 1.10 8.82 23.18
CA GLY A 161 0.55 7.46 23.29
C GLY A 161 -0.85 7.32 22.68
N ASN A 162 -1.75 8.25 22.98
CA ASN A 162 -3.10 8.31 22.44
C ASN A 162 -3.16 8.68 20.95
N GLY A 163 -2.08 9.28 20.41
CA GLY A 163 -1.89 9.52 18.98
C GLY A 163 -1.49 8.27 18.19
N PHE A 164 -1.01 7.21 18.86
CA PHE A 164 -0.75 5.90 18.26
C PHE A 164 -2.01 5.04 18.33
N GLY A 165 -3.03 5.39 17.55
CA GLY A 165 -4.15 4.49 17.27
C GLY A 165 -3.74 3.33 16.34
N PRO A 166 -4.65 2.37 16.06
CA PRO A 166 -4.39 1.24 15.16
C PRO A 166 -3.92 1.64 13.74
N GLY A 167 -3.99 2.92 13.36
CA GLY A 167 -3.23 3.52 12.26
C GLY A 167 -3.46 2.83 10.91
N ALA A 168 -2.51 2.00 10.50
CA ALA A 168 -2.56 1.26 9.24
C ALA A 168 -3.43 -0.01 9.31
N VAL A 169 -3.52 -0.70 10.46
CA VAL A 169 -4.30 -1.95 10.57
C VAL A 169 -5.80 -1.71 10.39
N ALA A 170 -6.29 -0.51 10.71
CA ALA A 170 -7.70 -0.16 10.53
C ALA A 170 -8.17 -0.20 9.06
N GLY A 171 -7.25 -0.12 8.09
CA GLY A 171 -7.55 -0.34 6.68
C GLY A 171 -7.60 -1.82 6.28
N TRP A 172 -6.98 -2.69 7.08
CA TRP A 172 -6.81 -4.12 6.84
C TRP A 172 -7.76 -5.00 7.64
N THR A 173 -8.32 -4.53 8.77
CA THR A 173 -9.22 -5.33 9.62
C THR A 173 -10.36 -5.95 8.85
N GLY A 174 -11.11 -5.16 8.06
CA GLY A 174 -12.22 -5.69 7.27
C GLY A 174 -11.81 -6.68 6.18
N THR A 175 -10.59 -6.56 5.65
CA THR A 175 -10.05 -7.54 4.70
C THR A 175 -9.63 -8.83 5.39
N GLY A 176 -9.10 -8.75 6.61
CA GLY A 176 -8.81 -9.93 7.42
C GLY A 176 -10.07 -10.70 7.77
N ASP A 177 -11.09 -10.00 8.31
CA ASP A 177 -12.39 -10.59 8.63
C ASP A 177 -13.00 -11.27 7.38
N TRP A 178 -13.00 -10.57 6.23
CA TRP A 178 -13.47 -11.14 4.97
C TRP A 178 -12.69 -12.39 4.58
N MET A 179 -11.35 -12.36 4.63
CA MET A 179 -10.51 -13.49 4.23
C MET A 179 -10.78 -14.72 5.11
N SER A 180 -10.88 -14.53 6.42
CA SER A 180 -11.13 -15.62 7.36
C SER A 180 -12.48 -16.32 7.10
N GLU A 181 -13.50 -15.56 6.69
CA GLU A 181 -14.87 -16.04 6.52
C GLU A 181 -15.22 -16.47 5.08
N ASN A 182 -14.50 -15.98 4.07
CA ASN A 182 -14.90 -16.09 2.66
C ASN A 182 -13.88 -16.82 1.78
N THR A 183 -12.80 -17.36 2.36
CA THR A 183 -11.87 -18.26 1.67
C THR A 183 -11.90 -19.63 2.34
N PRO A 184 -11.59 -20.73 1.64
CA PRO A 184 -11.56 -22.07 2.24
C PRO A 184 -10.62 -22.13 3.44
N GLU A 185 -10.91 -22.98 4.42
CA GLU A 185 -9.91 -23.28 5.45
C GLU A 185 -8.65 -23.87 4.81
N VAL A 186 -7.48 -23.62 5.41
CA VAL A 186 -6.21 -24.15 4.90
C VAL A 186 -6.30 -25.68 4.92
N GLY A 187 -6.06 -26.36 3.79
CA GLY A 187 -6.25 -27.81 3.66
C GLY A 187 -7.58 -28.21 2.99
N ASN A 188 -8.49 -27.26 2.75
CA ASN A 188 -9.76 -27.49 2.08
C ASN A 188 -9.90 -26.74 0.75
N TYR A 189 -8.82 -26.20 0.17
CA TYR A 189 -8.91 -25.57 -1.15
C TYR A 189 -9.16 -26.62 -2.24
N GLY A 190 -10.05 -26.31 -3.19
CA GLY A 190 -10.51 -27.26 -4.21
C GLY A 190 -11.22 -28.47 -3.60
N ASP A 191 -10.98 -29.67 -4.14
CA ASP A 191 -11.64 -30.90 -3.66
C ASP A 191 -11.08 -31.48 -2.34
N ALA A 192 -10.11 -30.80 -1.71
CA ALA A 192 -9.44 -31.29 -0.51
C ALA A 192 -10.30 -31.16 0.75
N THR A 193 -10.05 -32.03 1.75
CA THR A 193 -10.80 -32.06 3.02
C THR A 193 -9.88 -32.28 4.23
N ASN A 194 -8.73 -31.59 4.25
CA ASN A 194 -7.63 -31.83 5.18
C ASN A 194 -7.42 -30.70 6.21
N ALA A 195 -8.38 -29.79 6.41
CA ALA A 195 -8.23 -28.68 7.36
C ALA A 195 -7.92 -29.11 8.80
N ASP A 196 -8.39 -30.28 9.22
CA ASP A 196 -8.09 -30.87 10.53
C ASP A 196 -6.59 -31.18 10.74
N GLU A 197 -5.80 -31.28 9.67
CA GLU A 197 -4.35 -31.57 9.72
C GLU A 197 -3.50 -30.32 9.98
N VAL A 198 -4.02 -29.15 9.65
CA VAL A 198 -3.36 -27.84 9.83
C VAL A 198 -4.22 -26.85 10.63
N PRO A 199 -4.68 -27.23 11.84
CA PRO A 199 -5.54 -26.36 12.63
C PRO A 199 -4.79 -25.10 13.05
N TYR A 200 -5.46 -23.95 13.00
CA TYR A 200 -4.86 -22.65 13.30
C TYR A 200 -4.18 -22.58 14.70
N TYR A 201 -4.82 -23.17 15.72
CA TYR A 201 -4.25 -23.29 17.08
C TYR A 201 -3.54 -24.64 17.33
N GLY A 202 -3.09 -25.29 16.26
CA GLY A 202 -2.36 -26.56 16.28
C GLY A 202 -1.00 -26.49 16.97
N THR A 203 -0.44 -27.66 17.25
CA THR A 203 0.95 -27.78 17.72
C THR A 203 1.76 -28.50 16.66
N PHE A 204 2.72 -27.78 16.08
CA PHE A 204 3.53 -28.28 14.99
C PHE A 204 4.95 -28.63 15.47
N GLY A 205 5.52 -29.69 14.90
CA GLY A 205 6.93 -30.01 15.08
C GLY A 205 7.81 -28.94 14.42
N ARG A 206 9.02 -28.74 14.95
CA ARG A 206 9.99 -27.90 14.25
C ARG A 206 10.51 -28.66 13.03
N THR A 207 10.20 -28.17 11.85
CA THR A 207 10.74 -28.64 10.57
C THR A 207 11.58 -27.52 9.92
N ASP A 208 12.41 -27.88 8.96
CA ASP A 208 13.08 -26.89 8.10
C ASP A 208 12.15 -26.48 6.96
N ASP A 209 11.41 -27.44 6.43
CA ASP A 209 10.30 -27.28 5.48
C ASP A 209 9.10 -28.09 5.99
N TYR A 210 7.92 -27.47 6.05
CA TYR A 210 6.73 -28.12 6.61
C TYR A 210 5.92 -28.72 5.47
N ASP A 211 5.75 -30.04 5.49
CA ASP A 211 4.94 -30.80 4.53
C ASP A 211 3.46 -30.52 4.81
N TYR A 212 2.89 -29.57 4.09
CA TYR A 212 1.48 -29.22 4.17
C TYR A 212 0.62 -30.30 3.48
N PRO A 213 -0.62 -30.51 3.94
CA PRO A 213 -1.54 -31.44 3.27
C PRO A 213 -2.06 -30.84 1.96
N ASP A 214 -2.50 -31.71 1.04
CA ASP A 214 -3.24 -31.30 -0.16
C ASP A 214 -4.36 -30.32 0.21
N GLY A 215 -4.55 -29.28 -0.62
CA GLY A 215 -5.51 -28.20 -0.38
C GLY A 215 -5.04 -27.12 0.58
N ALA A 216 -3.82 -27.21 1.12
CA ALA A 216 -3.17 -26.06 1.75
C ALA A 216 -2.79 -25.03 0.69
N TYR A 217 -2.69 -23.76 1.10
CA TYR A 217 -2.32 -22.69 0.20
C TYR A 217 -1.73 -21.51 0.97
N GLY A 218 -0.94 -20.68 0.28
CA GLY A 218 -0.35 -19.46 0.80
C GLY A 218 -1.03 -18.18 0.30
N VAL A 219 -0.88 -17.11 1.08
CA VAL A 219 -1.31 -15.75 0.71
C VAL A 219 -0.09 -14.86 0.50
N LEU A 220 0.12 -14.39 -0.72
CA LEU A 220 1.22 -13.47 -1.05
C LEU A 220 0.82 -12.02 -0.81
N SER A 221 1.69 -11.31 -0.10
CA SER A 221 1.65 -9.86 0.01
C SER A 221 3.07 -9.32 0.19
N TRP A 222 3.19 -8.01 0.37
CA TRP A 222 4.42 -7.42 0.86
C TRP A 222 4.69 -7.87 2.30
N TRP A 223 5.97 -8.07 2.65
CA TRP A 223 6.38 -8.74 3.88
C TRP A 223 5.91 -8.03 5.16
N ASP A 224 5.66 -6.72 5.11
CA ASP A 224 5.11 -5.94 6.23
C ASP A 224 3.77 -6.51 6.76
N TYR A 225 2.99 -7.18 5.92
CA TYR A 225 1.61 -7.55 6.23
C TYR A 225 1.40 -9.00 6.66
N GLY A 226 2.45 -9.83 6.65
CA GLY A 226 2.31 -11.25 6.94
C GLY A 226 1.67 -11.54 8.30
N HIS A 227 2.02 -10.80 9.35
CA HIS A 227 1.39 -10.96 10.66
C HIS A 227 -0.10 -10.61 10.68
N TRP A 228 -0.57 -9.68 9.83
CA TRP A 228 -1.99 -9.35 9.72
C TRP A 228 -2.75 -10.42 8.95
N ILE A 229 -2.15 -10.96 7.90
CA ILE A 229 -2.71 -12.12 7.18
C ILE A 229 -2.88 -13.31 8.15
N THR A 230 -1.87 -13.62 8.95
CA THR A 230 -1.99 -14.68 9.96
C THR A 230 -3.02 -14.36 11.04
N ALA A 231 -2.94 -13.17 11.66
CA ALA A 231 -3.71 -12.89 12.87
C ALA A 231 -5.14 -12.40 12.63
N LEU A 232 -5.42 -11.80 11.46
CA LEU A 232 -6.75 -11.29 11.09
C LEU A 232 -7.40 -12.16 10.02
N GLY A 233 -6.63 -12.60 9.02
CA GLY A 233 -7.14 -13.46 7.95
C GLY A 233 -7.17 -14.94 8.30
N GLU A 234 -6.49 -15.36 9.37
CA GLU A 234 -6.32 -16.78 9.74
C GLU A 234 -5.80 -17.64 8.57
N ARG A 235 -4.93 -17.06 7.74
CA ARG A 235 -4.27 -17.73 6.60
C ARG A 235 -2.74 -17.65 6.68
N PRO A 236 -1.99 -18.58 6.08
CA PRO A 236 -0.54 -18.56 6.10
C PRO A 236 0.00 -17.54 5.08
N PRO A 237 0.80 -16.55 5.52
CA PRO A 237 1.41 -15.59 4.63
C PRO A 237 2.65 -16.19 3.96
N HIS A 238 2.85 -15.89 2.67
CA HIS A 238 4.09 -16.21 1.98
C HIS A 238 5.29 -15.48 2.60
N ALA A 239 5.17 -14.17 2.80
CA ALA A 239 6.21 -13.30 3.34
C ALA A 239 5.75 -12.59 4.62
N ASN A 240 6.68 -12.35 5.55
CA ASN A 240 6.32 -11.85 6.88
C ASN A 240 7.32 -10.81 7.46
N PRO A 241 6.95 -10.11 8.57
CA PRO A 241 7.79 -9.10 9.23
C PRO A 241 9.19 -9.56 9.70
N PHE A 242 9.46 -10.87 9.75
CA PHE A 242 10.81 -11.40 9.96
C PHE A 242 11.69 -11.35 8.70
N GLN A 243 11.17 -10.78 7.60
CA GLN A 243 11.83 -10.64 6.29
C GLN A 243 12.05 -11.97 5.56
N GLN A 244 11.32 -13.01 5.97
CA GLN A 244 11.25 -14.27 5.23
C GLN A 244 10.48 -14.04 3.93
N ASN A 245 10.96 -14.63 2.84
CA ASN A 245 10.36 -14.56 1.50
C ASN A 245 10.14 -13.13 0.93
N ALA A 246 10.73 -12.09 1.53
CA ALA A 246 10.61 -10.72 1.03
C ALA A 246 11.13 -10.57 -0.42
N ARG A 247 12.16 -11.34 -0.80
CA ARG A 247 12.72 -11.33 -2.16
C ARG A 247 11.80 -11.97 -3.19
N SER A 248 11.18 -13.11 -2.88
CA SER A 248 10.25 -13.76 -3.80
C SER A 248 8.96 -12.95 -3.94
N SER A 249 8.40 -12.41 -2.84
CA SER A 249 7.30 -11.42 -2.93
C SER A 249 7.68 -10.21 -3.78
N SER A 250 8.88 -9.67 -3.61
CA SER A 250 9.39 -8.57 -4.43
C SER A 250 9.52 -8.94 -5.91
N SER A 251 10.00 -10.16 -6.21
CA SER A 251 10.14 -10.68 -7.58
C SER A 251 8.78 -10.79 -8.27
N TYR A 252 7.79 -11.36 -7.58
CA TYR A 252 6.42 -11.46 -8.06
C TYR A 252 5.80 -10.07 -8.32
N LEU A 253 5.85 -9.17 -7.33
CA LEU A 253 5.24 -7.83 -7.44
C LEU A 253 5.86 -6.98 -8.56
N GLN A 254 7.12 -7.22 -8.91
CA GLN A 254 7.84 -6.54 -9.99
C GLN A 254 7.76 -7.25 -11.35
N ALA A 255 7.18 -8.46 -11.43
CA ALA A 255 7.10 -9.22 -12.68
C ALA A 255 6.40 -8.40 -13.78
N SER A 256 7.00 -8.30 -14.96
CA SER A 256 6.53 -7.49 -16.08
C SER A 256 5.45 -8.17 -16.93
N SER A 257 5.22 -9.47 -16.73
CA SER A 257 4.15 -10.23 -17.36
C SER A 257 3.51 -11.19 -16.36
N GLU A 258 2.26 -11.57 -16.62
CA GLU A 258 1.55 -12.60 -15.85
C GLU A 258 2.29 -13.95 -15.95
N GLU A 259 2.73 -14.29 -17.15
CA GLU A 259 3.59 -15.43 -17.45
C GLU A 259 4.79 -15.52 -16.50
N ARG A 260 5.52 -14.40 -16.33
CA ARG A 260 6.66 -14.32 -15.41
C ARG A 260 6.21 -14.46 -13.96
N ALA A 261 5.09 -13.86 -13.60
CA ALA A 261 4.57 -13.88 -12.24
C ALA A 261 4.21 -15.31 -11.81
N ASN A 262 3.48 -16.03 -12.66
CA ASN A 262 3.10 -17.42 -12.42
C ASN A 262 4.35 -18.31 -12.35
N ALA A 263 5.31 -18.15 -13.27
CA ALA A 263 6.57 -18.88 -13.20
C ALA A 263 7.36 -18.63 -11.90
N VAL A 264 7.28 -17.43 -11.29
CA VAL A 264 7.88 -17.17 -9.98
C VAL A 264 7.16 -17.94 -8.87
N LEU A 265 5.82 -18.02 -8.91
CA LEU A 265 5.04 -18.75 -7.91
C LEU A 265 5.21 -20.26 -8.05
N ASP A 266 5.13 -20.78 -9.27
CA ASP A 266 5.22 -22.21 -9.56
C ASP A 266 6.61 -22.79 -9.26
N ALA A 267 7.65 -21.95 -9.31
CA ALA A 267 9.00 -22.33 -8.95
C ALA A 267 9.29 -22.24 -7.44
N LEU A 268 8.37 -21.74 -6.61
CA LEU A 268 8.58 -21.62 -5.15
C LEU A 268 8.91 -22.97 -4.49
N PRO A 269 8.17 -24.07 -4.75
CA PRO A 269 8.44 -25.35 -4.10
C PRO A 269 9.80 -25.96 -4.49
N ALA A 270 10.37 -25.54 -5.62
CA ALA A 270 11.70 -25.96 -6.06
C ALA A 270 12.87 -25.24 -5.36
N VAL A 271 12.61 -24.23 -4.52
CA VAL A 271 13.65 -23.38 -3.92
C VAL A 271 13.71 -23.49 -2.42
N ASP A 272 14.85 -23.97 -1.92
CA ASP A 272 15.16 -23.92 -0.50
C ASP A 272 15.33 -22.47 0.01
N GLY A 273 14.70 -22.14 1.13
CA GLY A 273 14.90 -20.89 1.88
C GLY A 273 14.07 -19.70 1.37
N ASN A 274 14.58 -18.46 1.50
CA ASN A 274 13.77 -17.24 1.30
C ASN A 274 13.40 -16.90 -0.17
N GLY A 275 13.50 -17.84 -1.10
CA GLY A 275 13.19 -17.65 -2.53
C GLY A 275 14.09 -16.63 -3.25
N GLY A 276 15.21 -16.23 -2.65
CA GLY A 276 16.08 -15.15 -3.15
C GLY A 276 16.96 -15.51 -4.35
N GLN A 277 16.72 -16.67 -4.97
CA GLN A 277 17.34 -17.10 -6.23
C GLN A 277 16.41 -16.76 -7.40
N LEU A 278 15.09 -16.73 -7.16
CA LEU A 278 14.03 -16.52 -8.15
C LEU A 278 14.04 -15.10 -8.76
N ASP A 279 14.66 -14.14 -8.08
CA ASP A 279 14.78 -12.77 -8.56
C ASP A 279 15.77 -12.62 -9.73
N GLU A 280 16.76 -13.50 -9.82
CA GLU A 280 17.80 -13.45 -10.87
C GLU A 280 17.59 -14.45 -12.00
N THR A 281 16.75 -15.48 -11.80
CA THR A 281 16.45 -16.57 -12.76
C THR A 281 15.59 -16.09 -13.93
N THR A 282 15.81 -16.59 -15.15
CA THR A 282 14.95 -16.23 -16.30
C THR A 282 13.59 -16.92 -16.24
N THR A 283 12.61 -16.48 -17.04
CA THR A 283 11.26 -17.09 -17.03
C THR A 283 11.31 -18.56 -17.45
N GLU A 284 12.14 -18.89 -18.44
CA GLU A 284 12.33 -20.24 -18.95
C GLU A 284 12.98 -21.16 -17.91
N GLU A 285 13.97 -20.64 -17.19
CA GLU A 285 14.62 -21.37 -16.11
C GLU A 285 13.67 -21.59 -14.92
N LEU A 286 12.84 -20.60 -14.57
CA LEU A 286 11.82 -20.73 -13.53
C LEU A 286 10.82 -21.84 -13.87
N ARG A 287 10.36 -21.91 -15.12
CA ARG A 287 9.50 -23.02 -15.57
C ARG A 287 10.17 -24.37 -15.45
N ALA A 288 11.42 -24.47 -15.89
CA ALA A 288 12.17 -25.71 -15.78
C ALA A 288 12.37 -26.15 -14.32
N MET A 289 12.42 -25.19 -13.38
CA MET A 289 12.43 -25.48 -11.94
C MET A 289 11.06 -25.98 -11.47
N ALA A 290 9.98 -25.32 -11.86
CA ALA A 290 8.61 -25.71 -11.53
C ALA A 290 8.27 -27.12 -12.04
N ASP A 291 8.62 -27.45 -13.29
CA ASP A 291 8.40 -28.78 -13.89
C ASP A 291 9.11 -29.92 -13.12
N GLY A 292 10.18 -29.58 -12.39
CA GLY A 292 10.96 -30.51 -11.58
C GLY A 292 10.63 -30.49 -10.09
N ALA A 293 9.71 -29.62 -9.67
CA ALA A 293 9.30 -29.46 -8.28
C ALA A 293 8.41 -30.63 -7.83
N PRO A 294 8.36 -30.94 -6.52
CA PRO A 294 7.28 -31.75 -5.97
C PRO A 294 5.93 -31.09 -6.27
N ASP A 295 4.94 -31.90 -6.62
CA ASP A 295 3.54 -31.48 -6.68
C ASP A 295 2.92 -31.76 -5.31
N ASP A 296 3.23 -30.89 -4.35
CA ASP A 296 2.87 -31.00 -2.93
C ASP A 296 1.63 -30.16 -2.56
N GLY A 297 0.99 -29.53 -3.55
CA GLY A 297 -0.18 -28.68 -3.33
C GLY A 297 0.13 -27.36 -2.63
N GLU A 298 1.40 -27.01 -2.40
CA GLU A 298 1.82 -25.83 -1.64
C GLU A 298 1.93 -24.56 -2.51
N GLY A 299 0.80 -24.13 -3.07
CA GLY A 299 0.74 -22.98 -3.96
C GLY A 299 0.40 -21.65 -3.26
N VAL A 300 0.87 -20.53 -3.82
CA VAL A 300 0.27 -19.22 -3.53
C VAL A 300 -1.05 -19.13 -4.30
N GLN A 301 -2.14 -19.06 -3.55
CA GLN A 301 -3.50 -19.04 -4.10
C GLN A 301 -4.12 -17.64 -4.07
N TYR A 302 -3.80 -16.84 -3.05
CA TYR A 302 -4.30 -15.48 -2.94
C TYR A 302 -3.18 -14.46 -2.96
N VAL A 303 -3.47 -13.29 -3.51
CA VAL A 303 -2.56 -12.14 -3.53
C VAL A 303 -3.27 -10.93 -2.95
N VAL A 304 -2.67 -10.32 -1.92
CA VAL A 304 -3.18 -9.09 -1.30
C VAL A 304 -2.24 -7.93 -1.58
N VAL A 305 -2.77 -6.89 -2.22
CA VAL A 305 -2.04 -5.65 -2.54
C VAL A 305 -2.72 -4.44 -1.92
N ASP A 306 -1.93 -3.44 -1.53
CA ASP A 306 -2.45 -2.25 -0.84
C ASP A 306 -1.90 -0.93 -1.37
N ASP A 307 -2.55 0.15 -0.93
CA ASP A 307 -2.27 1.53 -1.30
C ASP A 307 -0.82 1.95 -1.01
N GLN A 308 -0.25 1.50 0.10
CA GLN A 308 1.12 1.82 0.49
C GLN A 308 2.14 1.07 -0.37
N THR A 309 1.89 -0.20 -0.70
CA THR A 309 2.73 -1.05 -1.54
C THR A 309 2.79 -0.49 -2.95
N ALA A 310 1.63 -0.16 -3.53
CA ALA A 310 1.55 0.52 -4.82
C ALA A 310 2.09 1.96 -4.77
N GLY A 311 2.03 2.60 -3.60
CA GLY A 311 2.45 3.98 -3.36
C GLY A 311 3.90 4.09 -2.86
N GLU A 312 4.05 4.54 -1.61
CA GLU A 312 5.33 4.91 -1.00
C GLU A 312 6.29 3.73 -0.76
N LYS A 313 5.80 2.51 -0.57
CA LYS A 313 6.63 1.32 -0.31
C LYS A 313 7.15 0.66 -1.58
N PHE A 314 6.63 1.01 -2.77
CA PHE A 314 7.12 0.43 -4.02
C PHE A 314 8.63 0.64 -4.22
N ALA A 315 9.15 1.79 -3.77
CA ALA A 315 10.57 2.06 -3.76
C ALA A 315 11.36 0.98 -3.01
N ALA A 316 10.85 0.54 -1.85
CA ALA A 316 11.46 -0.56 -1.11
C ALA A 316 11.31 -1.88 -1.87
N VAL A 317 10.12 -2.21 -2.38
CA VAL A 317 9.89 -3.40 -3.22
C VAL A 317 10.96 -3.48 -4.31
N ALA A 318 11.14 -2.43 -5.11
CA ALA A 318 12.16 -2.36 -6.17
C ALA A 318 13.63 -2.52 -5.69
N GLN A 319 13.91 -2.39 -4.40
CA GLN A 319 15.26 -2.58 -3.84
C GLN A 319 15.51 -4.00 -3.32
N TRP A 320 14.46 -4.77 -3.02
CA TRP A 320 14.61 -6.13 -2.46
C TRP A 320 14.97 -7.17 -3.53
N SER A 321 14.50 -6.99 -4.75
CA SER A 321 14.87 -7.80 -5.91
C SER A 321 15.10 -6.93 -7.15
N VAL A 322 15.94 -7.41 -8.07
CA VAL A 322 16.18 -6.79 -9.38
C VAL A 322 15.87 -7.82 -10.46
N PRO A 323 14.68 -7.74 -11.09
CA PRO A 323 14.28 -8.62 -12.18
C PRO A 323 15.34 -8.73 -13.31
N PRO A 324 15.43 -9.86 -14.03
CA PRO A 324 16.46 -10.08 -15.05
C PRO A 324 16.40 -9.06 -16.20
N ASP A 325 15.20 -8.66 -16.61
CA ASP A 325 14.96 -7.64 -17.63
C ASP A 325 15.36 -6.24 -17.15
N ASN A 326 15.27 -5.95 -15.85
CA ASN A 326 15.85 -4.74 -15.26
C ASN A 326 17.37 -4.80 -15.27
N ARG A 327 17.95 -5.94 -14.90
CA ARG A 327 19.40 -6.16 -14.88
C ARG A 327 20.02 -6.00 -16.27
N ALA A 328 19.43 -6.61 -17.30
CA ALA A 328 19.87 -6.47 -18.69
C ALA A 328 19.88 -5.00 -19.12
N ARG A 329 18.79 -4.27 -18.86
CA ARG A 329 18.67 -2.85 -19.20
C ARG A 329 19.66 -1.96 -18.44
N LEU A 330 19.95 -2.25 -17.19
CA LEU A 330 20.96 -1.52 -16.41
C LEU A 330 22.37 -1.78 -16.92
N ALA A 331 22.67 -3.02 -17.31
CA ALA A 331 23.93 -3.38 -17.93
C ALA A 331 24.16 -2.62 -19.25
N GLU A 332 23.14 -2.48 -20.10
CA GLU A 332 23.19 -1.65 -21.32
C GLU A 332 23.51 -0.18 -21.02
N GLN A 333 23.03 0.33 -19.88
CA GLN A 333 23.30 1.69 -19.40
C GLN A 333 24.64 1.85 -18.68
N ASN A 334 25.47 0.80 -18.60
CA ASN A 334 26.68 0.72 -17.77
C ASN A 334 26.41 1.12 -16.30
N ARG A 335 25.27 0.66 -15.76
CA ARG A 335 24.86 0.89 -14.37
C ARG A 335 24.82 -0.43 -13.61
N GLU A 336 25.30 -0.40 -12.38
CA GLU A 336 25.16 -1.54 -11.47
C GLU A 336 23.68 -1.80 -11.15
N PRO A 337 23.25 -3.07 -11.06
CA PRO A 337 21.89 -3.48 -10.71
C PRO A 337 21.65 -3.34 -9.21
N THR A 338 21.85 -2.14 -8.68
CA THR A 338 21.63 -1.78 -7.28
C THR A 338 20.25 -1.16 -7.10
N GLY A 339 19.71 -1.24 -5.89
CA GLY A 339 18.30 -0.91 -5.63
C GLY A 339 17.89 0.49 -6.11
N ASN A 340 18.73 1.51 -5.86
CA ASN A 340 18.46 2.88 -6.32
C ASN A 340 18.49 3.03 -7.86
N ASN A 341 19.33 2.26 -8.56
CA ASN A 341 19.36 2.28 -10.01
C ASN A 341 18.14 1.55 -10.59
N ASN A 342 17.74 0.43 -9.97
CA ASN A 342 16.55 -0.31 -10.34
C ASN A 342 15.28 0.54 -10.21
N GLN A 343 15.10 1.17 -9.04
CA GLN A 343 13.96 2.03 -8.76
C GLN A 343 13.76 3.11 -9.82
N ARG A 344 14.83 3.68 -10.37
CA ARG A 344 14.76 4.77 -11.36
C ARG A 344 14.19 4.33 -12.72
N LEU A 345 14.14 3.04 -13.01
CA LEU A 345 13.51 2.53 -14.24
C LEU A 345 11.98 2.62 -14.19
N TYR A 346 11.41 2.72 -12.99
CA TYR A 346 9.98 2.75 -12.74
C TYR A 346 9.38 4.16 -12.71
N PHE A 347 10.22 5.19 -12.90
CA PHE A 347 9.79 6.58 -12.89
C PHE A 347 10.35 7.35 -14.08
N ASP A 348 9.47 8.06 -14.77
CA ASP A 348 9.80 9.02 -15.82
C ASP A 348 9.62 10.46 -15.34
N ARG A 349 10.00 11.43 -16.17
CA ARG A 349 9.78 12.86 -15.89
C ARG A 349 8.85 13.44 -16.95
N GLN A 350 7.73 14.01 -16.51
CA GLN A 350 6.73 14.59 -17.38
C GLN A 350 6.42 16.03 -16.97
N GLN A 351 6.05 16.87 -17.94
CA GLN A 351 5.56 18.21 -17.65
C GLN A 351 4.13 18.17 -17.12
N TYR A 352 3.92 18.83 -15.99
CA TYR A 352 2.63 19.01 -15.36
C TYR A 352 2.35 20.49 -15.13
N GLN A 353 1.10 20.91 -15.34
CA GLN A 353 0.66 22.24 -14.96
C GLN A 353 0.29 22.27 -13.48
N LEU A 354 1.09 22.97 -12.67
CA LEU A 354 0.86 23.20 -11.25
C LEU A 354 0.61 24.70 -11.02
N ARG A 355 -0.61 25.05 -10.58
CA ARG A 355 -1.01 26.46 -10.34
C ARG A 355 -0.74 27.39 -11.53
N GLY A 356 -0.94 26.89 -12.75
CA GLY A 356 -0.73 27.65 -13.98
C GLY A 356 0.72 27.71 -14.47
N GLN A 357 1.67 27.10 -13.77
CA GLN A 357 3.08 27.00 -14.18
C GLN A 357 3.41 25.58 -14.62
N ASN A 358 4.30 25.45 -15.61
CA ASN A 358 4.77 24.13 -16.06
C ASN A 358 5.92 23.68 -15.16
N GLU A 359 5.71 22.57 -14.49
CA GLU A 359 6.67 21.91 -13.59
C GLU A 359 7.04 20.53 -14.12
N THR A 360 8.29 20.10 -13.94
CA THR A 360 8.72 18.76 -14.36
C THR A 360 8.67 17.80 -13.17
N LEU A 361 7.61 16.99 -13.12
CA LEU A 361 7.32 16.08 -12.02
C LEU A 361 7.67 14.62 -12.37
N PRO A 362 8.09 13.81 -11.38
CA PRO A 362 8.35 12.39 -11.57
C PRO A 362 7.05 11.58 -11.59
N VAL A 363 6.75 10.91 -12.69
CA VAL A 363 5.55 10.07 -12.88
C VAL A 363 5.94 8.61 -13.01
N VAL A 364 4.99 7.69 -12.85
CA VAL A 364 5.29 6.27 -13.10
C VAL A 364 5.56 6.02 -14.58
N SER A 365 6.57 5.20 -14.88
CA SER A 365 6.91 4.79 -16.23
C SER A 365 6.00 3.67 -16.72
N ASP A 366 6.05 3.36 -18.01
CA ASP A 366 5.32 2.20 -18.56
C ASP A 366 5.79 0.89 -17.94
N ARG A 367 7.09 0.77 -17.63
CA ARG A 367 7.62 -0.38 -16.89
C ARG A 367 6.98 -0.56 -15.52
N TYR A 368 6.62 0.52 -14.80
CA TYR A 368 5.85 0.38 -13.57
C TYR A 368 4.44 -0.12 -13.86
N ARG A 369 3.77 0.42 -14.89
CA ARG A 369 2.41 0.01 -15.28
C ARG A 369 2.33 -1.45 -15.73
N GLU A 370 3.43 -2.01 -16.23
CA GLU A 370 3.56 -3.41 -16.64
C GLU A 370 3.75 -4.39 -15.47
N THR A 371 4.14 -3.90 -14.28
CA THR A 371 4.34 -4.76 -13.11
C THR A 371 3.05 -5.44 -12.68
N MET A 372 3.15 -6.65 -12.12
CA MET A 372 2.00 -7.31 -11.51
C MET A 372 1.35 -6.48 -10.41
N LEU A 373 2.13 -5.78 -9.59
CA LEU A 373 1.56 -4.86 -8.60
C LEU A 373 0.64 -3.81 -9.24
N ALA A 374 1.06 -3.20 -10.36
CA ALA A 374 0.23 -2.20 -11.04
C ALA A 374 -0.96 -2.83 -11.77
N LYS A 375 -0.80 -4.00 -12.40
CA LYS A 375 -1.88 -4.73 -13.07
C LYS A 375 -2.97 -5.17 -12.08
N LEU A 376 -2.59 -5.70 -10.93
CA LEU A 376 -3.52 -5.99 -9.85
C LEU A 376 -4.10 -4.67 -9.31
N TYR A 377 -3.27 -3.82 -8.72
CA TYR A 377 -3.76 -2.71 -7.91
C TYR A 377 -4.41 -1.55 -8.69
N LEU A 378 -3.87 -1.13 -9.83
CA LEU A 378 -4.37 0.03 -10.59
C LEU A 378 -5.29 -0.34 -11.75
N GLN A 379 -5.25 -1.60 -12.19
CA GLN A 379 -6.02 -2.07 -13.33
C GLN A 379 -7.06 -3.12 -12.92
N ASP A 380 -7.19 -3.44 -11.63
CA ASP A 380 -8.16 -4.42 -11.13
C ASP A 380 -8.04 -5.80 -11.81
N ALA A 381 -6.80 -6.23 -12.11
CA ALA A 381 -6.49 -7.43 -12.87
C ALA A 381 -7.08 -7.45 -14.30
N ASN A 382 -7.47 -6.30 -14.84
CA ASN A 382 -7.97 -6.19 -16.19
C ASN A 382 -6.91 -6.63 -17.20
N GLY A 383 -7.23 -7.65 -17.99
CA GLY A 383 -6.33 -8.24 -18.97
C GLY A 383 -5.44 -9.36 -18.44
N LEU A 384 -5.67 -9.84 -17.21
CA LEU A 384 -5.03 -11.04 -16.66
C LEU A 384 -5.92 -12.27 -16.89
N GLU A 385 -5.31 -13.43 -17.14
CA GLU A 385 -6.00 -14.69 -17.44
C GLU A 385 -6.31 -15.50 -16.18
N HIS A 386 -5.44 -15.40 -15.18
CA HIS A 386 -5.41 -16.26 -14.01
C HIS A 386 -5.60 -15.50 -12.70
N TYR A 387 -6.03 -14.23 -12.73
CA TYR A 387 -6.25 -13.44 -11.52
C TYR A 387 -7.58 -12.71 -11.57
N ARG A 388 -8.42 -12.92 -10.54
CA ARG A 388 -9.69 -12.21 -10.35
C ARG A 388 -9.68 -11.43 -9.04
N LEU A 389 -10.21 -10.22 -9.05
CA LEU A 389 -10.50 -9.46 -7.83
C LEU A 389 -11.68 -10.14 -7.12
N VAL A 390 -11.44 -10.63 -5.91
CA VAL A 390 -12.47 -11.28 -5.08
C VAL A 390 -12.93 -10.39 -3.94
N HIS A 391 -12.11 -9.41 -3.53
CA HIS A 391 -12.47 -8.49 -2.46
C HIS A 391 -11.71 -7.17 -2.54
N GLU A 392 -12.37 -6.10 -2.11
CA GLU A 392 -11.72 -4.83 -1.80
C GLU A 392 -12.22 -4.24 -0.48
N SER A 393 -11.33 -3.55 0.23
CA SER A 393 -11.67 -2.87 1.46
C SER A 393 -12.64 -1.71 1.22
N SER A 394 -13.53 -1.42 2.18
CA SER A 394 -14.44 -0.25 2.12
C SER A 394 -13.72 1.10 2.19
N ARG A 395 -12.45 1.13 2.56
CA ARG A 395 -11.62 2.34 2.63
C ARG A 395 -10.98 2.61 1.28
N TYR A 396 -10.87 3.88 0.92
CA TYR A 396 -10.23 4.31 -0.33
C TYR A 396 -9.13 5.32 -0.07
N SER A 397 -8.18 5.37 -0.98
CA SER A 397 -7.02 6.26 -0.95
C SER A 397 -6.83 6.93 -2.31
N ILE A 398 -6.33 8.16 -2.29
CA ILE A 398 -5.72 8.76 -3.46
C ILE A 398 -4.30 8.20 -3.55
N VAL A 399 -3.96 7.57 -4.68
CA VAL A 399 -2.63 6.99 -4.92
C VAL A 399 -2.02 7.64 -6.14
N GLY A 400 -0.84 8.24 -5.98
CA GLY A 400 -0.16 8.95 -7.06
C GLY A 400 0.96 9.85 -6.54
N GLY A 401 1.44 10.75 -7.39
CA GLY A 401 2.42 11.74 -7.00
C GLY A 401 1.79 12.86 -6.16
N ALA A 402 2.57 13.41 -5.21
CA ALA A 402 2.13 14.53 -4.38
C ALA A 402 3.19 15.64 -4.29
N VAL A 403 2.74 16.88 -4.33
CA VAL A 403 3.52 18.07 -4.00
C VAL A 403 3.03 18.59 -2.65
N GLN A 404 3.91 18.55 -1.66
CA GLN A 404 3.61 19.01 -0.29
C GLN A 404 3.52 20.55 -0.22
N PRO A 405 2.88 21.12 0.81
CA PRO A 405 2.79 22.58 0.97
C PRO A 405 4.14 23.31 1.04
N ASN A 406 5.20 22.61 1.47
CA ASN A 406 6.57 23.10 1.52
C ASN A 406 7.32 22.97 0.16
N GLY A 407 6.65 22.52 -0.90
CA GLY A 407 7.22 22.30 -2.23
C GLY A 407 7.95 20.96 -2.41
N ARG A 408 8.02 20.10 -1.38
CA ARG A 408 8.64 18.78 -1.49
C ARG A 408 7.78 17.87 -2.37
N VAL A 409 8.43 17.21 -3.33
CA VAL A 409 7.79 16.26 -4.24
C VAL A 409 7.95 14.85 -3.69
N ALA A 410 6.83 14.15 -3.54
CA ALA A 410 6.77 12.70 -3.38
C ALA A 410 6.40 12.11 -4.75
N PRO A 411 7.26 11.28 -5.37
CA PRO A 411 6.98 10.66 -6.68
C PRO A 411 5.75 9.77 -6.66
N ARG A 412 5.53 9.07 -5.55
CA ARG A 412 4.35 8.24 -5.34
C ARG A 412 4.07 8.10 -3.85
N THR A 413 2.82 8.27 -3.46
CA THR A 413 2.34 8.15 -2.09
C THR A 413 0.85 7.79 -2.11
N SER A 414 0.37 7.34 -0.97
CA SER A 414 -1.05 7.13 -0.72
C SER A 414 -1.57 8.16 0.29
N THR A 415 -2.81 8.59 0.13
CA THR A 415 -3.50 9.43 1.11
C THR A 415 -4.92 8.94 1.29
N ARG A 416 -5.22 8.45 2.49
CA ARG A 416 -6.52 7.88 2.82
C ARG A 416 -7.63 8.93 2.79
N LEU A 417 -8.73 8.58 2.13
CA LEU A 417 -9.94 9.39 2.09
C LEU A 417 -10.83 9.09 3.31
N PRO A 418 -11.50 10.11 3.87
CA PRO A 418 -12.41 9.92 4.99
C PRO A 418 -13.70 9.21 4.56
N GLY A 419 -14.28 8.40 5.46
CA GLY A 419 -15.49 7.62 5.20
C GLY A 419 -15.21 6.24 4.59
N GLU A 420 -16.27 5.55 4.19
CA GLU A 420 -16.26 4.19 3.65
C GLU A 420 -17.18 4.08 2.43
N GLY A 421 -16.96 3.05 1.61
CA GLY A 421 -17.74 2.72 0.42
C GLY A 421 -17.49 3.64 -0.77
N TRP A 422 -18.05 3.25 -1.91
CA TRP A 422 -17.95 4.00 -3.15
C TRP A 422 -19.08 5.03 -3.27
N SER A 423 -18.82 6.27 -2.87
CA SER A 423 -19.80 7.36 -2.94
C SER A 423 -19.77 8.13 -4.27
N GLN A 424 -20.86 8.83 -4.60
CA GLN A 424 -20.91 9.69 -5.79
C GLN A 424 -19.81 10.76 -5.80
N ASP A 425 -19.45 11.30 -4.64
CA ASP A 425 -18.35 12.26 -4.49
C ASP A 425 -17.00 11.65 -4.87
N ARG A 426 -16.76 10.38 -4.49
CA ARG A 426 -15.56 9.63 -4.91
C ARG A 426 -15.58 9.37 -6.40
N ALA A 427 -16.72 8.98 -6.97
CA ALA A 427 -16.86 8.79 -8.41
C ALA A 427 -16.57 10.09 -9.18
N ASN A 428 -17.06 11.24 -8.69
CA ASN A 428 -16.78 12.55 -9.26
C ASN A 428 -15.27 12.90 -9.18
N LEU A 429 -14.65 12.69 -8.02
CA LEU A 429 -13.22 12.96 -7.83
C LEU A 429 -12.34 12.02 -8.66
N SER A 430 -12.69 10.74 -8.78
CA SER A 430 -12.00 9.77 -9.63
C SER A 430 -11.98 10.23 -11.09
N ARG A 431 -13.14 10.65 -11.64
CA ARG A 431 -13.22 11.25 -12.99
C ARG A 431 -12.39 12.51 -13.12
N GLN A 432 -12.38 13.38 -12.11
CA GLN A 432 -11.57 14.59 -12.10
C GLN A 432 -10.07 14.27 -12.15
N LEU A 433 -9.61 13.31 -11.35
CA LEU A 433 -8.21 12.89 -11.30
C LEU A 433 -7.78 12.21 -12.60
N ASP A 434 -8.62 11.35 -13.18
CA ASP A 434 -8.33 10.72 -14.48
C ASP A 434 -8.20 11.77 -15.59
N PHE A 435 -9.14 12.73 -15.66
CA PHE A 435 -9.04 13.85 -16.60
C PHE A 435 -7.76 14.66 -16.38
N ALA A 436 -7.45 15.02 -15.12
CA ALA A 436 -6.27 15.79 -14.79
C ALA A 436 -4.96 15.07 -15.17
N ARG A 437 -4.87 13.76 -14.90
CA ARG A 437 -3.74 12.91 -15.30
C ARG A 437 -3.55 12.89 -16.82
N ARG A 438 -4.62 12.70 -17.59
CA ARG A 438 -4.57 12.69 -19.07
C ARG A 438 -4.18 14.05 -19.65
N GLN A 439 -4.54 15.15 -18.99
CA GLN A 439 -4.19 16.51 -19.41
C GLN A 439 -2.84 16.98 -18.86
N GLY A 440 -2.15 16.20 -18.03
CA GLY A 440 -0.91 16.62 -17.37
C GLY A 440 -1.14 17.82 -16.43
N VAL A 441 -2.21 17.82 -15.65
CA VAL A 441 -2.55 18.90 -14.71
C VAL A 441 -2.50 18.36 -13.29
N ALA A 442 -1.86 19.09 -12.38
CA ALA A 442 -1.86 18.76 -10.96
C ALA A 442 -3.13 19.31 -10.28
N VAL A 443 -3.76 18.50 -9.44
CA VAL A 443 -4.99 18.85 -8.71
C VAL A 443 -4.63 19.43 -7.33
N PRO A 444 -4.88 20.72 -7.07
CA PRO A 444 -4.54 21.36 -5.80
C PRO A 444 -5.33 20.77 -4.62
N THR A 445 -4.70 20.74 -3.44
CA THR A 445 -5.36 20.36 -2.19
C THR A 445 -5.68 21.58 -1.33
N PRO A 446 -6.73 21.52 -0.49
CA PRO A 446 -7.07 22.63 0.43
C PRO A 446 -5.93 23.02 1.38
N GLN A 447 -5.02 22.09 1.68
CA GLN A 447 -3.89 22.27 2.59
C GLN A 447 -2.68 22.97 1.94
N GLY A 448 -2.79 23.37 0.67
CA GLY A 448 -1.74 24.10 -0.05
C GLY A 448 -0.71 23.21 -0.77
N GLY A 449 -0.99 21.91 -0.94
CA GLY A 449 -0.25 21.01 -1.82
C GLY A 449 -0.98 20.73 -3.14
N ALA A 450 -0.60 19.66 -3.84
CA ALA A 450 -1.31 19.13 -5.01
C ALA A 450 -1.05 17.63 -5.20
N PHE A 451 -2.00 16.92 -5.82
CA PHE A 451 -1.80 15.57 -6.35
C PHE A 451 -1.58 15.64 -7.86
N TYR A 452 -0.83 14.69 -8.41
CA TYR A 452 -0.60 14.55 -9.84
C TYR A 452 -0.41 13.06 -10.17
N ASP A 453 -0.67 12.66 -11.42
CA ASP A 453 -0.61 11.25 -11.83
C ASP A 453 -1.32 10.30 -10.82
N ALA A 454 -2.50 10.71 -10.36
CA ALA A 454 -3.20 10.09 -9.24
C ALA A 454 -4.50 9.43 -9.66
N SER A 455 -4.90 8.37 -8.95
CA SER A 455 -6.21 7.73 -9.02
C SER A 455 -6.79 7.53 -7.61
N ILE A 456 -8.07 7.17 -7.53
CA ILE A 456 -8.69 6.69 -6.29
C ILE A 456 -8.78 5.18 -6.38
N GLU A 457 -8.22 4.50 -5.39
CA GLU A 457 -8.22 3.04 -5.29
C GLU A 457 -8.64 2.60 -3.89
N ALA A 458 -9.16 1.39 -3.78
CA ALA A 458 -9.39 0.78 -2.46
C ALA A 458 -8.06 0.66 -1.71
N ALA A 459 -8.10 0.78 -0.38
CA ALA A 459 -6.91 0.74 0.45
C ALA A 459 -6.23 -0.63 0.38
N VAL A 460 -7.01 -1.71 0.35
CA VAL A 460 -6.55 -3.10 0.21
C VAL A 460 -7.43 -3.81 -0.82
N LYS A 461 -6.81 -4.64 -1.67
CA LYS A 461 -7.48 -5.49 -2.66
C LYS A 461 -6.93 -6.92 -2.56
N THR A 462 -7.81 -7.91 -2.58
CA THR A 462 -7.48 -9.34 -2.56
C THR A 462 -7.87 -9.96 -3.89
N TYR A 463 -6.92 -10.70 -4.45
CA TYR A 463 -7.08 -11.44 -5.69
C TYR A 463 -6.93 -12.92 -5.42
N GLU A 464 -7.66 -13.72 -6.18
CA GLU A 464 -7.51 -15.17 -6.24
C GLU A 464 -6.83 -15.53 -7.56
N ARG A 465 -5.88 -16.47 -7.50
CA ARG A 465 -5.25 -17.08 -8.65
C ARG A 465 -6.11 -18.25 -9.13
N VAL A 466 -6.57 -18.26 -10.38
CA VAL A 466 -7.43 -19.33 -10.89
C VAL A 466 -6.88 -19.89 -12.20
N ASP A 467 -7.27 -21.11 -12.55
CA ASP A 467 -6.94 -21.68 -13.86
C ASP A 467 -7.60 -20.87 -14.98
N GLY A 468 -8.84 -20.43 -14.76
CA GLY A 468 -9.60 -19.58 -15.68
C GLY A 468 -10.31 -20.38 -16.76
N ALA A 469 -11.55 -19.99 -17.07
CA ALA A 469 -12.34 -20.66 -18.09
C ALA A 469 -11.87 -20.23 -19.50
N THR A 470 -11.81 -21.15 -20.45
CA THR A 470 -11.44 -20.84 -21.84
C THR A 470 -12.67 -20.63 -22.71
N ILE A 471 -12.93 -19.39 -23.13
CA ILE A 471 -13.99 -19.08 -24.08
C ILE A 471 -13.49 -19.33 -25.51
N THR A 472 -14.19 -20.18 -26.26
CA THR A 472 -13.82 -20.55 -27.64
C THR A 472 -14.91 -20.21 -28.65
N GLY A 473 -14.51 -19.88 -29.86
CA GLY A 473 -15.44 -19.64 -30.95
C GLY A 473 -14.78 -19.48 -32.31
N GLN A 474 -15.60 -19.10 -33.28
CA GLN A 474 -15.21 -18.97 -34.68
C GLN A 474 -15.72 -17.64 -35.23
N VAL A 475 -14.82 -16.80 -35.75
CA VAL A 475 -15.22 -15.58 -36.48
C VAL A 475 -15.71 -15.94 -37.88
N ASP A 476 -16.89 -15.47 -38.25
CA ASP A 476 -17.43 -15.60 -39.59
C ASP A 476 -16.90 -14.51 -40.53
N GLY A 477 -16.50 -14.92 -41.73
CA GLY A 477 -15.95 -14.02 -42.74
C GLY A 477 -14.45 -13.73 -42.58
N ASP A 478 -14.03 -12.55 -43.04
CA ASP A 478 -12.62 -12.15 -42.98
C ASP A 478 -12.26 -11.68 -41.57
N ALA A 479 -11.49 -12.51 -40.85
CA ALA A 479 -11.00 -12.22 -39.51
C ALA A 479 -9.77 -11.29 -39.52
N ALA A 480 -9.23 -10.95 -40.70
CA ALA A 480 -8.04 -10.12 -40.80
C ALA A 480 -8.24 -8.74 -40.16
N ASN A 481 -7.29 -8.37 -39.29
CA ASN A 481 -7.31 -7.11 -38.52
C ASN A 481 -8.49 -6.97 -37.53
N LEU A 482 -9.11 -8.09 -37.13
CA LEU A 482 -10.03 -8.11 -35.99
C LEU A 482 -9.30 -8.58 -34.75
N SER A 483 -9.77 -8.12 -33.60
CA SER A 483 -9.45 -8.64 -32.29
C SER A 483 -10.76 -9.04 -31.62
N VAL A 484 -10.79 -10.26 -31.09
CA VAL A 484 -11.91 -10.78 -30.31
C VAL A 484 -11.68 -10.38 -28.86
N VAL A 485 -12.65 -9.68 -28.27
CA VAL A 485 -12.55 -9.17 -26.90
C VAL A 485 -13.71 -9.75 -26.08
N ALA A 486 -13.37 -10.53 -25.05
CA ALA A 486 -14.30 -10.91 -24.00
C ALA A 486 -14.40 -9.75 -23.01
N TYR A 487 -15.62 -9.26 -22.76
CA TYR A 487 -15.89 -8.10 -21.89
C TYR A 487 -16.98 -8.44 -20.88
N VAL A 488 -16.78 -8.12 -19.61
CA VAL A 488 -17.78 -8.29 -18.55
C VAL A 488 -17.79 -7.08 -17.62
N GLU A 489 -18.99 -6.64 -17.23
CA GLU A 489 -19.14 -5.59 -16.21
C GLU A 489 -19.22 -6.21 -14.83
N LEU A 490 -18.49 -5.64 -13.88
CA LEU A 490 -18.33 -6.16 -12.53
C LEU A 490 -18.69 -5.07 -11.52
N GLU A 491 -19.27 -5.49 -10.41
CA GLU A 491 -19.57 -4.63 -9.26
C GLU A 491 -18.98 -5.23 -7.99
N THR A 492 -18.27 -4.40 -7.23
CA THR A 492 -17.73 -4.77 -5.92
C THR A 492 -18.78 -4.54 -4.82
N ALA A 493 -18.64 -5.21 -3.67
CA ALA A 493 -19.52 -5.03 -2.50
C ALA A 493 -19.56 -3.58 -1.94
N THR A 494 -18.61 -2.73 -2.33
CA THR A 494 -18.60 -1.30 -1.95
C THR A 494 -19.48 -0.43 -2.85
N GLY A 495 -20.04 -1.00 -3.93
CA GLY A 495 -20.80 -0.31 -4.98
C GLY A 495 -19.94 0.29 -6.11
N ARG A 496 -18.65 -0.06 -6.16
CA ARG A 496 -17.77 0.37 -7.26
C ARG A 496 -17.94 -0.56 -8.46
N GLN A 497 -18.36 0.03 -9.59
CA GLN A 497 -18.44 -0.65 -10.88
C GLN A 497 -17.12 -0.50 -11.65
N PHE A 498 -16.72 -1.58 -12.32
CA PHE A 498 -15.57 -1.63 -13.22
C PHE A 498 -15.84 -2.68 -14.31
N ALA A 499 -14.92 -2.82 -15.26
CA ALA A 499 -15.05 -3.80 -16.32
C ALA A 499 -13.76 -4.60 -16.45
N TYR A 500 -13.91 -5.88 -16.72
CA TYR A 500 -12.83 -6.75 -17.14
C TYR A 500 -12.91 -6.97 -18.66
N GLN A 501 -11.75 -6.95 -19.31
CA GLN A 501 -11.61 -7.27 -20.72
C GLN A 501 -10.30 -7.99 -21.02
N GLN A 502 -10.42 -9.08 -21.79
CA GLN A 502 -9.32 -9.84 -22.36
C GLN A 502 -9.54 -9.92 -23.86
N GLY A 503 -8.49 -9.85 -24.68
CA GLY A 503 -8.71 -10.00 -26.11
C GLY A 503 -7.50 -10.44 -26.88
N VAL A 504 -7.78 -11.31 -27.84
CA VAL A 504 -6.82 -12.02 -28.69
C VAL A 504 -7.02 -11.62 -30.15
N GLU A 505 -6.03 -11.93 -30.97
CA GLU A 505 -6.19 -11.95 -32.42
C GLU A 505 -6.64 -13.36 -32.81
N PRO A 506 -7.72 -13.51 -33.61
CA PRO A 506 -8.14 -14.81 -34.09
C PRO A 506 -7.10 -15.39 -35.05
N ASP A 507 -7.05 -16.72 -35.14
CA ASP A 507 -6.18 -17.46 -36.05
C ASP A 507 -6.53 -17.20 -37.53
N GLU A 508 -5.66 -17.67 -38.44
CA GLU A 508 -5.85 -17.50 -39.89
C GLU A 508 -7.15 -18.14 -40.42
N ASP A 509 -7.62 -19.20 -39.76
CA ASP A 509 -8.90 -19.85 -40.07
C ASP A 509 -10.09 -19.22 -39.34
N GLY A 510 -9.85 -18.22 -38.48
CA GLY A 510 -10.85 -17.48 -37.72
C GLY A 510 -11.20 -18.06 -36.35
N SER A 511 -10.57 -19.15 -35.91
CA SER A 511 -10.76 -19.65 -34.54
C SER A 511 -10.17 -18.68 -33.52
N PHE A 512 -10.73 -18.67 -32.31
CA PHE A 512 -10.16 -17.94 -31.19
C PHE A 512 -10.39 -18.68 -29.87
N GLU A 513 -9.46 -18.47 -28.95
CA GLU A 513 -9.51 -18.95 -27.56
C GLU A 513 -9.13 -17.79 -26.64
N VAL A 514 -9.93 -17.54 -25.60
CA VAL A 514 -9.71 -16.46 -24.62
C VAL A 514 -9.92 -17.01 -23.22
N THR A 515 -8.87 -17.07 -22.42
CA THR A 515 -8.96 -17.44 -21.00
C THR A 515 -9.45 -16.27 -20.16
N VAL A 516 -10.43 -16.50 -19.30
CA VAL A 516 -11.03 -15.48 -18.44
C VAL A 516 -11.15 -15.96 -16.99
N PRO A 517 -10.84 -15.10 -15.99
CA PRO A 517 -10.79 -15.52 -14.60
C PRO A 517 -12.09 -15.24 -13.82
N TYR A 518 -13.02 -14.43 -14.34
CA TYR A 518 -14.27 -14.15 -13.61
C TYR A 518 -15.37 -15.12 -14.01
N ALA A 519 -16.14 -15.56 -13.04
CA ALA A 519 -17.37 -16.30 -13.26
C ALA A 519 -18.56 -15.32 -13.38
N THR A 520 -19.63 -15.76 -14.06
CA THR A 520 -20.90 -15.02 -14.13
C THR A 520 -21.89 -15.46 -13.04
N ASP A 521 -21.56 -16.53 -12.30
CA ASP A 521 -22.23 -16.99 -11.10
C ASP A 521 -21.22 -17.13 -9.93
N ASP A 522 -21.75 -17.44 -8.75
CA ASP A 522 -21.00 -17.62 -7.50
C ASP A 522 -21.63 -18.82 -6.78
N THR A 523 -21.14 -20.01 -7.12
CA THR A 523 -21.75 -21.31 -6.77
C THR A 523 -20.84 -22.21 -5.95
N VAL A 524 -19.54 -21.91 -5.87
CA VAL A 524 -18.53 -22.70 -5.18
C VAL A 524 -18.02 -21.91 -3.98
N GLY A 525 -18.63 -22.14 -2.82
CA GLY A 525 -18.27 -21.44 -1.58
C GLY A 525 -17.08 -22.08 -0.83
N PRO A 526 -16.66 -21.47 0.30
CA PRO A 526 -15.56 -21.96 1.14
C PRO A 526 -15.69 -23.40 1.63
N ASP A 527 -16.92 -23.85 1.91
CA ASP A 527 -17.21 -25.22 2.33
C ASP A 527 -17.02 -26.24 1.19
N ASP A 528 -17.10 -25.80 -0.06
CA ASP A 528 -16.88 -26.58 -1.28
C ASP A 528 -15.48 -26.30 -1.89
N GLY A 529 -14.60 -25.65 -1.13
CA GLY A 529 -13.22 -25.37 -1.51
C GLY A 529 -12.99 -24.17 -2.45
N GLY A 530 -14.01 -23.34 -2.65
CA GLY A 530 -13.93 -22.08 -3.41
C GLY A 530 -14.01 -20.81 -2.57
N THR A 531 -13.90 -19.66 -3.21
CA THR A 531 -13.96 -18.33 -2.60
C THR A 531 -15.37 -17.74 -2.71
N ASN A 532 -15.97 -17.33 -1.59
CA ASN A 532 -17.20 -16.52 -1.61
C ASN A 532 -16.86 -15.07 -2.00
N THR A 533 -16.95 -14.75 -3.29
CA THR A 533 -16.48 -13.48 -3.84
C THR A 533 -17.36 -12.29 -3.41
N SER A 534 -16.73 -11.16 -3.11
CA SER A 534 -17.40 -9.86 -2.93
C SER A 534 -17.45 -9.03 -4.21
N VAL A 535 -17.20 -9.66 -5.36
CA VAL A 535 -17.28 -9.06 -6.69
C VAL A 535 -18.23 -9.89 -7.54
N THR A 536 -19.27 -9.25 -8.06
CA THR A 536 -20.33 -9.91 -8.84
C THR A 536 -20.33 -9.43 -10.27
N ALA A 537 -20.55 -10.35 -11.22
CA ALA A 537 -20.85 -10.00 -12.60
C ALA A 537 -22.22 -9.31 -12.70
N VAL A 538 -22.26 -8.19 -13.43
CA VAL A 538 -23.47 -7.41 -13.72
C VAL A 538 -24.07 -7.82 -15.07
N THR A 539 -23.22 -8.35 -15.95
CA THR A 539 -23.59 -8.87 -17.27
C THR A 539 -23.00 -10.26 -17.46
N ASP A 540 -23.54 -11.01 -18.41
CA ASP A 540 -22.81 -12.14 -19.00
C ASP A 540 -21.57 -11.65 -19.76
N TYR A 541 -20.68 -12.57 -20.14
CA TYR A 541 -19.55 -12.22 -21.00
C TYR A 541 -20.04 -11.81 -22.38
N GLN A 542 -19.70 -10.60 -22.78
CA GLN A 542 -19.97 -10.04 -24.09
C GLN A 542 -18.76 -10.22 -24.99
N ILE A 543 -18.92 -11.00 -26.06
CA ILE A 543 -17.90 -11.17 -27.09
C ILE A 543 -18.04 -10.03 -28.09
N LYS A 544 -17.01 -9.20 -28.19
CA LYS A 544 -16.97 -8.01 -29.05
C LYS A 544 -15.88 -8.18 -30.11
N LEU A 545 -16.22 -7.87 -31.35
CA LEU A 545 -15.28 -7.87 -32.47
C LEU A 545 -14.82 -6.44 -32.72
N VAL A 546 -13.54 -6.18 -32.49
CA VAL A 546 -12.96 -4.83 -32.57
C VAL A 546 -11.89 -4.81 -33.65
N ASN A 547 -11.92 -3.83 -34.54
CA ASN A 547 -10.82 -3.65 -35.50
C ASN A 547 -9.53 -3.31 -34.73
N SER A 548 -8.48 -4.09 -34.95
CA SER A 548 -7.22 -4.01 -34.23
C SER A 548 -6.54 -2.64 -34.34
N GLN A 549 -6.78 -1.89 -35.42
CA GLN A 549 -6.25 -0.54 -35.63
C GLN A 549 -6.91 0.53 -34.75
N ILE A 550 -8.14 0.29 -34.28
CA ILE A 550 -8.89 1.22 -33.43
C ILE A 550 -9.09 0.68 -32.01
N ARG A 551 -8.62 -0.53 -31.70
CA ARG A 551 -8.59 -1.08 -30.35
C ARG A 551 -7.84 -0.09 -29.43
N GLY A 552 -8.47 0.27 -28.32
CA GLY A 552 -7.93 1.25 -27.37
C GLY A 552 -8.19 2.73 -27.71
N LEU A 553 -8.74 3.06 -28.89
CA LEU A 553 -9.16 4.44 -29.21
C LEU A 553 -10.53 4.79 -28.60
N LEU A 554 -11.40 3.79 -28.47
CA LEU A 554 -12.72 3.91 -27.86
C LEU A 554 -12.85 2.92 -26.69
N PRO A 555 -13.64 3.25 -25.65
CA PRO A 555 -13.99 2.29 -24.60
C PRO A 555 -14.65 1.03 -25.18
N THR A 556 -14.23 -0.14 -24.73
CA THR A 556 -14.73 -1.44 -25.21
C THR A 556 -16.25 -1.58 -25.09
N ALA A 557 -16.84 -1.01 -24.04
CA ALA A 557 -18.28 -0.96 -23.81
C ALA A 557 -19.08 -0.34 -24.98
N GLN A 558 -18.46 0.51 -25.81
CA GLN A 558 -19.14 1.16 -26.94
C GLN A 558 -19.23 0.28 -28.18
N PHE A 559 -18.47 -0.82 -28.24
CA PHE A 559 -18.55 -1.74 -29.36
C PHE A 559 -19.77 -2.67 -29.20
N PRO A 560 -20.47 -2.96 -30.30
CA PRO A 560 -21.59 -3.89 -30.29
C PRO A 560 -21.16 -5.29 -29.87
N THR A 561 -22.04 -5.97 -29.16
CA THR A 561 -21.87 -7.36 -28.73
C THR A 561 -22.22 -8.30 -29.89
N ALA A 562 -21.30 -9.18 -30.25
CA ALA A 562 -21.47 -10.18 -31.30
C ALA A 562 -22.07 -11.49 -30.76
N ALA A 563 -21.74 -11.86 -29.51
CA ALA A 563 -22.34 -12.97 -28.78
C ALA A 563 -22.27 -12.72 -27.26
N GLU A 564 -23.12 -13.40 -26.50
CA GLU A 564 -23.11 -13.40 -25.04
C GLU A 564 -22.99 -14.84 -24.53
N THR A 565 -22.28 -15.04 -23.44
CA THR A 565 -22.16 -16.35 -22.79
C THR A 565 -22.01 -16.22 -21.28
N GLU A 566 -22.66 -17.13 -20.56
CA GLU A 566 -22.39 -17.36 -19.15
C GLU A 566 -21.07 -18.14 -19.02
N VAL A 567 -20.34 -17.88 -17.93
CA VAL A 567 -19.13 -18.61 -17.53
C VAL A 567 -19.37 -19.13 -16.11
N PRO A 568 -19.70 -20.41 -15.94
CA PRO A 568 -19.90 -21.00 -14.61
C PRO A 568 -18.63 -20.96 -13.77
N GLU A 569 -18.78 -20.84 -12.46
CA GLU A 569 -17.64 -20.79 -11.54
C GLU A 569 -16.82 -22.09 -11.54
N THR A 570 -17.46 -23.25 -11.70
CA THR A 570 -16.74 -24.53 -11.87
C THR A 570 -15.82 -24.51 -13.08
N ALA A 571 -16.23 -23.88 -14.19
CA ALA A 571 -15.40 -23.76 -15.38
C ALA A 571 -14.16 -22.89 -15.14
N VAL A 572 -14.22 -21.93 -14.20
CA VAL A 572 -13.09 -21.10 -13.81
C VAL A 572 -12.09 -21.86 -12.96
N TYR A 573 -12.55 -22.68 -12.00
CA TYR A 573 -11.66 -23.49 -11.17
C TYR A 573 -11.03 -24.64 -11.96
N ASP A 574 -11.80 -25.34 -12.78
CA ASP A 574 -11.38 -26.56 -13.48
C ASP A 574 -10.72 -26.27 -14.85
N GLY A 575 -10.62 -25.00 -15.24
CA GLY A 575 -10.06 -24.60 -16.54
C GLY A 575 -10.88 -25.07 -17.75
N GLU A 576 -12.19 -25.22 -17.60
CA GLU A 576 -13.05 -25.78 -18.65
C GLU A 576 -13.27 -24.83 -19.82
N THR A 577 -13.68 -25.41 -20.95
CA THR A 577 -13.99 -24.67 -22.17
C THR A 577 -15.47 -24.32 -22.28
N VAL A 578 -15.77 -23.05 -22.56
CA VAL A 578 -17.11 -22.54 -22.88
C VAL A 578 -17.14 -22.09 -24.34
N SER A 579 -18.03 -22.65 -25.16
CA SER A 579 -18.09 -22.29 -26.58
C SER A 579 -19.22 -21.30 -26.89
N VAL A 580 -18.89 -20.24 -27.63
CA VAL A 580 -19.86 -19.24 -28.14
C VAL A 580 -20.28 -19.50 -29.59
N GLY A 581 -19.76 -20.58 -30.20
CA GLY A 581 -20.03 -20.91 -31.58
C GLY A 581 -19.48 -19.88 -32.57
N THR A 582 -20.28 -19.55 -33.59
CA THR A 582 -19.89 -18.63 -34.66
C THR A 582 -20.32 -17.19 -34.35
N VAL A 583 -19.37 -16.25 -34.43
CA VAL A 583 -19.60 -14.82 -34.22
C VAL A 583 -19.37 -14.06 -35.52
N SER A 584 -20.35 -13.26 -35.94
CA SER A 584 -20.24 -12.43 -37.15
C SER A 584 -20.01 -10.97 -36.77
N PRO A 585 -19.18 -10.22 -37.53
CA PRO A 585 -19.12 -8.78 -37.38
C PRO A 585 -20.51 -8.15 -37.53
N PRO A 586 -20.88 -7.18 -36.69
CA PRO A 586 -22.16 -6.49 -36.83
C PRO A 586 -22.25 -5.84 -38.21
N ASP A 587 -23.38 -6.05 -38.90
CA ASP A 587 -23.62 -5.46 -40.22
C ASP A 587 -23.54 -3.91 -40.11
N PRO A 588 -22.64 -3.25 -40.84
CA PRO A 588 -22.55 -1.78 -40.83
C PRO A 588 -23.83 -1.07 -41.33
N GLY A 589 -24.85 -1.81 -41.79
CA GLY A 589 -26.08 -1.27 -42.40
C GLY A 589 -27.42 -1.54 -41.71
N GLY A 590 -27.46 -2.05 -40.47
CA GLY A 590 -28.71 -2.43 -39.81
C GLY A 590 -29.46 -1.29 -39.10
N ASN A 591 -30.02 -0.31 -39.82
CA ASN A 591 -31.05 0.55 -39.25
C ASN A 591 -32.35 -0.25 -39.15
N GLU A 592 -32.56 -0.97 -38.05
CA GLU A 592 -33.86 -1.55 -37.70
C GLU A 592 -34.84 -0.43 -37.37
N ASN A 593 -35.40 0.15 -38.43
CA ASN A 593 -36.54 1.02 -38.35
C ASN A 593 -37.76 0.13 -38.05
N GLY A 594 -38.05 -0.06 -36.76
CA GLY A 594 -39.33 -0.57 -36.31
C GLY A 594 -40.43 0.32 -36.88
N GLY A 595 -41.14 -0.21 -37.88
CA GLY A 595 -42.14 0.52 -38.63
C GLY A 595 -43.24 1.07 -37.72
N ASN A 596 -43.35 2.40 -37.67
CA ASN A 596 -44.63 3.04 -37.43
C ASN A 596 -44.81 4.14 -38.48
N GLU A 597 -45.67 3.87 -39.45
CA GLU A 597 -46.12 4.84 -40.44
C GLU A 597 -46.86 5.98 -39.73
N SER A 598 -46.42 7.23 -39.91
CA SER A 598 -47.34 8.36 -40.14
C SER A 598 -46.62 9.57 -40.72
N SER A 599 -46.88 9.81 -42.01
CA SER A 599 -47.05 11.10 -42.69
C SER A 599 -46.04 12.24 -42.44
N GLY A 600 -45.10 12.36 -43.38
CA GLY A 600 -44.87 13.55 -44.23
C GLY A 600 -44.64 14.93 -43.60
N ASN A 601 -43.44 15.48 -43.79
CA ASN A 601 -43.25 16.65 -44.67
C ASN A 601 -41.76 16.79 -45.06
N GLU A 602 -41.52 17.07 -46.34
CA GLU A 602 -40.20 17.23 -46.95
C GLU A 602 -39.56 18.58 -46.58
N SER A 603 -38.24 18.60 -46.33
CA SER A 603 -37.37 19.69 -46.79
C SER A 603 -35.92 19.21 -46.91
N GLU A 604 -35.37 19.29 -48.11
CA GLU A 604 -33.96 19.04 -48.45
C GLU A 604 -32.99 20.00 -47.73
N GLY A 605 -31.79 19.52 -47.39
CA GLY A 605 -30.74 20.38 -46.86
C GLY A 605 -29.42 19.71 -46.46
N SER A 606 -28.60 19.34 -47.46
CA SER A 606 -27.12 19.39 -47.49
C SER A 606 -26.29 19.16 -46.21
N VAL A 607 -25.43 18.13 -46.31
CA VAL A 607 -24.18 17.88 -45.57
C VAL A 607 -23.35 19.15 -45.27
N ARG A 608 -23.01 19.38 -43.98
CA ARG A 608 -21.83 20.11 -43.45
C ARG A 608 -21.54 19.55 -42.05
N GLY A 609 -20.38 18.98 -41.75
CA GLY A 609 -19.10 19.69 -41.65
C GLY A 609 -18.86 20.10 -40.18
N TRP A 610 -18.22 19.23 -39.40
CA TRP A 610 -17.89 19.42 -37.99
C TRP A 610 -16.90 20.58 -37.82
N ASN A 611 -17.29 21.61 -37.06
CA ASN A 611 -16.38 22.65 -36.57
C ASN A 611 -16.56 22.80 -35.06
N GLY A 612 -15.44 22.81 -34.36
CA GLY A 612 -15.33 22.84 -32.91
C GLY A 612 -15.93 24.08 -32.26
N VAL A 613 -16.37 23.89 -31.02
CA VAL A 613 -16.80 24.96 -30.11
C VAL A 613 -15.92 24.90 -28.87
N THR A 614 -14.99 25.85 -28.80
CA THR A 614 -14.37 26.37 -27.58
C THR A 614 -15.44 26.90 -26.62
N PRO A 615 -15.38 26.62 -25.30
CA PRO A 615 -16.24 27.30 -24.33
C PRO A 615 -15.68 28.70 -24.05
N THR A 616 -16.44 29.72 -24.47
CA THR A 616 -16.26 31.11 -24.05
C THR A 616 -16.62 31.28 -22.58
N VAL A 617 -15.68 31.85 -21.81
CA VAL A 617 -15.86 32.35 -20.45
C VAL A 617 -16.62 33.67 -20.56
N ASP A 618 -17.83 33.75 -19.98
CA ASP A 618 -18.55 35.01 -19.85
C ASP A 618 -18.20 35.67 -18.50
N ALA A 619 -17.72 36.90 -18.59
CA ALA A 619 -17.37 37.75 -17.47
C ALA A 619 -18.18 39.05 -17.57
N GLY A 620 -19.14 39.24 -16.67
CA GLY A 620 -19.85 40.50 -16.46
C GLY A 620 -20.29 40.58 -15.00
N HIS A 621 -19.47 41.14 -14.12
CA HIS A 621 -19.46 42.53 -13.63
C HIS A 621 -20.45 42.81 -12.49
N ALA A 622 -19.90 43.47 -11.47
CA ALA A 622 -20.40 43.65 -10.12
C ALA A 622 -21.42 44.78 -9.98
N GLU A 623 -22.32 44.65 -9.01
CA GLU A 623 -22.87 45.79 -8.27
C GLU A 623 -22.79 45.53 -6.75
N THR A 624 -22.35 46.58 -6.06
CA THR A 624 -22.09 46.67 -4.62
C THR A 624 -23.24 47.35 -3.87
N ALA A 625 -23.66 46.77 -2.74
CA ALA A 625 -24.16 47.41 -1.50
C ALA A 625 -24.52 46.27 -0.52
N GLY A 626 -24.24 46.23 0.78
CA GLY A 626 -23.91 47.25 1.77
C GLY A 626 -24.70 46.91 3.05
N THR A 627 -23.98 46.45 4.09
CA THR A 627 -24.30 46.51 5.55
C THR A 627 -25.64 45.98 6.11
N GLY A 628 -25.55 45.13 7.16
CA GLY A 628 -26.60 45.07 8.20
C GLY A 628 -26.73 43.76 8.98
N THR A 629 -26.10 43.72 10.16
CA THR A 629 -26.60 43.17 11.46
C THR A 629 -27.24 41.77 11.54
N GLY A 630 -26.73 40.93 12.46
CA GLY A 630 -27.38 39.71 12.96
C GLY A 630 -28.71 39.95 13.69
N PRO A 631 -29.38 38.88 14.15
CA PRO A 631 -29.10 38.40 15.52
C PRO A 631 -29.15 36.86 15.71
N GLU A 632 -28.88 36.50 16.96
CA GLU A 632 -28.65 35.19 17.59
C GLU A 632 -29.84 34.20 17.62
N ALA A 633 -29.45 32.93 17.84
CA ALA A 633 -30.08 31.87 18.64
C ALA A 633 -31.45 31.28 18.21
N ASN A 634 -31.47 29.97 17.91
CA ASN A 634 -32.05 29.02 18.86
C ASN A 634 -31.62 27.56 18.63
N THR A 635 -31.62 26.83 19.73
CA THR A 635 -31.14 25.49 20.06
C THR A 635 -32.00 24.31 19.56
N GLY A 636 -31.37 23.14 19.45
CA GLY A 636 -31.92 21.90 20.03
C GLY A 636 -32.04 20.68 19.09
N GLY A 637 -31.37 19.57 19.46
CA GLY A 637 -31.78 18.22 19.07
C GLY A 637 -30.67 17.24 18.69
N GLU A 638 -29.76 16.94 19.62
CA GLU A 638 -28.75 15.89 19.49
C GLU A 638 -29.33 14.57 20.05
N TYR A 639 -29.46 13.54 19.21
CA TYR A 639 -29.76 12.16 19.63
C TYR A 639 -28.45 11.36 19.62
N ALA A 640 -27.95 11.05 20.82
CA ALA A 640 -26.91 10.06 21.04
C ALA A 640 -27.50 8.94 21.93
N PRO A 641 -27.38 7.65 21.57
CA PRO A 641 -27.71 6.56 22.46
C PRO A 641 -26.52 6.23 23.39
N THR A 642 -26.80 6.22 24.69
CA THR A 642 -25.89 5.83 25.78
C THR A 642 -25.67 4.31 25.82
N PRO A 643 -24.44 3.81 26.04
CA PRO A 643 -24.19 2.40 26.32
C PRO A 643 -24.41 2.08 27.81
N VAL A 644 -25.13 1.00 28.09
CA VAL A 644 -25.39 0.45 29.43
C VAL A 644 -24.19 -0.39 29.86
N ILE A 645 -23.56 0.00 30.98
CA ILE A 645 -22.52 -0.78 31.66
C ILE A 645 -23.20 -1.73 32.64
N ALA A 646 -22.97 -3.02 32.49
CA ALA A 646 -23.37 -4.05 33.44
C ALA A 646 -22.31 -4.20 34.55
N GLU A 647 -22.73 -4.18 35.81
CA GLU A 647 -21.91 -4.55 36.97
C GLU A 647 -21.67 -6.07 37.03
N PRO A 648 -20.52 -6.53 37.58
CA PRO A 648 -20.23 -7.94 37.72
C PRO A 648 -20.89 -8.55 38.95
N ALA A 649 -21.40 -9.78 38.79
CA ALA A 649 -21.84 -10.64 39.87
C ALA A 649 -20.65 -11.46 40.39
N GLY A 650 -20.44 -11.47 41.72
CA GLY A 650 -19.60 -12.45 42.43
C GLY A 650 -18.44 -11.84 43.21
#